data_AF-A0A8C7VAK4-F1
#
_entry.id   AF-A0A8C7VAK4-F1
#
_cell.length_a   1.000
_cell.length_b   1.000
_cell.length_c   1.000
_cell.angle_alpha   90.00
_cell.angle_beta   90.00
_cell.angle_gamma   90.00
#
_symmetry.space_group_name_H-M   'P 1'
#
loop_
_entity.id
_entity.type
_entity.pdbx_description
1 polymer ?
#
loop_
_entity_poly.entity_id
_entity_poly.type
_entity_poly.pdbx_seq_one_letter_code
_entity_poly.pdbx_strand_id
1 'polypeptide(L)'
;MELNDGNLQTLTEFMRKTLDPDPSVRRPAEKFLESVEGNQNYPILLLTLLEKSQDNVIRVCAAVTFKNYIKRNWRIIEDEPNKISDPDRTTIKANIVNLMLSSPEQIQKQLSDAISIIGREDFPQKWPDLLTEMVTRFQSGDFHIINGVLRTAHSLFKRYRHEFKSNELWLEIKLVLDTFANPLTELFKATIELCQTHATDINALKILFSSLTLISKLFYSLNFQDLPELFEDNMETWMSNFHNLLTLDNKLLQTDLVSNAIQFLASVCERPHYKHLFEDQNTLTSICEKVIVPNMEFRSADEEAFEDNSEEYIRRDLEGSDIDTRRRAACDLVRGLCKFFEGPVTAIFSGYVNSMLGEYAKNPGVNWKHKDAAIYLVTSLASKAQTAKHGITQANELVNLTEFFVNHILTDLKSQNVNEFPVLKADAIKYVMIFRSQLPKEQLLQAVPLLVAHLQAESTVEHTYAAHALERLFTMRGPNNSTLITPAEMAPFTEQLLNNLFKALALPGSSENEYIMKAIMRSFSLLQEAIVSYIPTLIGQLTHKLLLVSRNPSKPHFNHYLFESLCLSIRITCKANTTTVGSFEEALFPVFTEILQNDVQEFVPYVFQVMSLLLEIHTSSIPNSYMALFPHLLQPVLWERTGNIPPLVRLLQAYLEKGGATIASSAADKIPGLLGVFQKLIASKANDHQGFYLMNSIIEHMPTESIVQYRKQIFILLFQRLQSSKTTKFIKSFMVFINLYGVKYGAIALQEIFDSIQPKMFGMVLEKIVIPEVQKVSGPVEKKICAVGITKILTECPAMIDTEYTKLWTPLLQALIGLFELPEDDSIPDDEHFIDIEDTPGYQTAFSQLAFAGKKEHDPIGDVVSNPKILLAQSLHKLSTACPGRVPSMLSTSLNAEALQYLQGYLQAASVQLV
;
A
#
# COMPACT_ATOMS: atom_id res chain seq x y z
N MET A 1 -11.48 37.89 -9.07
CA MET A 1 -11.74 38.72 -7.87
C MET A 1 -10.85 39.94 -7.96
N GLU A 2 -11.40 41.14 -7.75
CA GLU A 2 -10.58 42.35 -7.71
C GLU A 2 -9.79 42.43 -6.41
N LEU A 3 -8.59 43.03 -6.48
CA LEU A 3 -7.70 43.19 -5.35
C LEU A 3 -8.13 44.42 -4.52
N ASN A 4 -9.16 44.24 -3.68
CA ASN A 4 -9.75 45.28 -2.84
C ASN A 4 -9.97 44.80 -1.40
N ASP A 5 -10.12 45.76 -0.48
CA ASP A 5 -10.21 45.47 0.96
C ASP A 5 -11.45 44.66 1.35
N GLY A 6 -12.56 44.81 0.61
CA GLY A 6 -13.78 44.03 0.83
C GLY A 6 -13.58 42.53 0.55
N ASN A 7 -12.87 42.20 -0.52
CA ASN A 7 -12.53 40.82 -0.88
C ASN A 7 -11.52 40.20 0.10
N LEU A 8 -10.54 40.99 0.58
CA LEU A 8 -9.59 40.55 1.61
C LEU A 8 -10.30 40.26 2.94
N GLN A 9 -11.23 41.13 3.35
CA GLN A 9 -12.02 40.94 4.57
C GLN A 9 -12.92 39.71 4.47
N THR A 10 -13.56 39.50 3.31
CA THR A 10 -14.40 38.32 3.05
C THR A 10 -13.59 37.02 3.15
N LEU A 11 -12.43 36.95 2.48
CA LEU A 11 -11.55 35.77 2.57
C LEU A 11 -11.06 35.52 4.00
N THR A 12 -10.73 36.57 4.74
CA THR A 12 -10.30 36.47 6.14
C THR A 12 -11.41 35.85 7.00
N GLU A 13 -12.65 36.30 6.84
CA GLU A 13 -13.79 35.79 7.61
C GLU A 13 -14.05 34.30 7.33
N PHE A 14 -14.05 33.90 6.06
CA PHE A 14 -14.26 32.50 5.69
C PHE A 14 -13.10 31.60 6.10
N MET A 15 -11.85 32.05 5.98
CA MET A 15 -10.70 31.32 6.54
C MET A 15 -10.83 31.13 8.05
N ARG A 16 -11.30 32.14 8.79
CA ARG A 16 -11.52 31.99 10.23
C ARG A 16 -12.57 30.93 10.54
N LYS A 17 -13.65 30.87 9.76
CA LYS A 17 -14.70 29.84 9.87
C LYS A 17 -14.20 28.43 9.56
N THR A 18 -13.16 28.28 8.72
CA THR A 18 -12.54 26.95 8.49
C THR A 18 -11.82 26.39 9.72
N LEU A 19 -11.50 27.24 10.70
CA LEU A 19 -10.82 26.86 11.93
C LEU A 19 -11.80 26.58 13.09
N ASP A 20 -13.10 26.66 12.84
CA ASP A 20 -14.13 26.42 13.85
C ASP A 20 -14.25 24.92 14.19
N PRO A 21 -14.37 24.54 15.48
CA PRO A 21 -14.56 23.15 15.88
C PRO A 21 -15.91 22.57 15.43
N ASP A 22 -16.92 23.39 15.14
CA ASP A 22 -18.23 22.94 14.67
C ASP A 22 -18.22 22.61 13.15
N PRO A 23 -18.45 21.35 12.75
CA PRO A 23 -18.55 20.95 11.34
C PRO A 23 -19.64 21.71 10.56
N SER A 24 -20.67 22.23 11.23
CA SER A 24 -21.76 23.00 10.63
C SER A 24 -21.31 24.38 10.13
N VAL A 25 -20.27 24.95 10.73
CA VAL A 25 -19.65 26.23 10.35
C VAL A 25 -18.49 26.00 9.38
N ARG A 26 -17.68 24.95 9.63
CA ARG A 26 -16.49 24.63 8.84
C ARG A 26 -16.80 24.21 7.40
N ARG A 27 -17.71 23.23 7.20
CA ARG A 27 -18.00 22.66 5.86
C ARG A 27 -18.54 23.69 4.86
N PRO A 28 -19.47 24.60 5.22
CA PRO A 28 -19.89 25.67 4.31
C PRO A 28 -18.77 26.64 3.96
N ALA A 29 -17.85 26.92 4.90
CA ALA A 29 -16.72 27.81 4.67
C ALA A 29 -15.70 27.21 3.70
N GLU A 30 -15.40 25.92 3.83
CA GLU A 30 -14.55 25.17 2.88
C GLU A 30 -15.15 25.19 1.47
N LYS A 31 -16.46 24.88 1.33
CA LYS A 31 -17.16 24.93 0.04
C LYS A 31 -17.16 26.31 -0.59
N PHE A 32 -17.28 27.37 0.21
CA PHE A 32 -17.19 28.73 -0.30
C PHE A 32 -15.79 29.02 -0.85
N LEU A 33 -14.73 28.67 -0.10
CA LEU A 33 -13.34 28.88 -0.55
C LEU A 33 -13.04 28.10 -1.83
N GLU A 34 -13.55 26.87 -1.96
CA GLU A 34 -13.49 26.09 -3.21
C GLU A 34 -14.23 26.78 -4.36
N SER A 35 -15.40 27.37 -4.10
CA SER A 35 -16.17 28.05 -5.16
C SER A 35 -15.47 29.28 -5.73
N VAL A 36 -14.63 29.95 -4.94
CA VAL A 36 -13.96 31.20 -5.34
C VAL A 36 -12.53 30.99 -5.86
N GLU A 37 -11.97 29.79 -5.73
CA GLU A 37 -10.59 29.49 -6.10
C GLU A 37 -10.33 29.57 -7.62
N GLY A 38 -11.38 29.45 -8.44
CA GLY A 38 -11.29 29.57 -9.91
C GLY A 38 -11.24 31.00 -10.44
N ASN A 39 -11.34 32.01 -9.56
CA ASN A 39 -11.32 33.40 -9.96
C ASN A 39 -9.89 33.94 -10.14
N GLN A 40 -9.67 34.73 -11.19
CA GLN A 40 -8.41 35.48 -11.38
C GLN A 40 -8.05 36.32 -10.15
N ASN A 41 -6.76 36.47 -9.85
CA ASN A 41 -6.19 37.12 -8.66
C ASN A 41 -6.46 36.44 -7.31
N TYR A 42 -7.21 35.33 -7.24
CA TYR A 42 -7.39 34.57 -5.99
C TYR A 42 -6.04 34.23 -5.30
N PRO A 43 -5.04 33.64 -5.98
CA PRO A 43 -3.75 33.37 -5.34
C PRO A 43 -3.00 34.65 -4.92
N ILE A 44 -3.19 35.76 -5.63
CA ILE A 44 -2.57 37.06 -5.28
C ILE A 44 -3.21 37.65 -4.02
N LEU A 45 -4.53 37.48 -3.84
CA LEU A 45 -5.22 37.85 -2.60
C LEU A 45 -4.69 37.05 -1.40
N LEU A 46 -4.39 35.76 -1.58
CA LEU A 46 -3.78 34.95 -0.52
C LEU A 46 -2.37 35.47 -0.14
N LEU A 47 -1.54 35.82 -1.13
CA LEU A 47 -0.22 36.43 -0.88
C LEU A 47 -0.35 37.82 -0.21
N THR A 48 -1.34 38.61 -0.60
CA THR A 48 -1.61 39.93 0.00
C THR A 48 -2.09 39.78 1.46
N LEU A 49 -2.91 38.76 1.76
CA LEU A 49 -3.33 38.44 3.12
C LEU A 49 -2.15 38.04 4.00
N LEU A 50 -1.20 37.28 3.45
CA LEU A 50 0.03 36.89 4.15
C LEU A 50 0.89 38.08 4.56
N GLU A 51 0.93 39.10 3.70
CA GLU A 51 1.72 40.32 3.91
C GLU A 51 1.01 41.32 4.83
N LYS A 52 -0.29 41.58 4.63
CA LYS A 52 -1.02 42.67 5.30
C LYS A 52 -1.74 42.27 6.59
N SER A 53 -2.07 40.99 6.79
CA SER A 53 -2.83 40.58 7.98
C SER A 53 -1.98 40.71 9.25
N GLN A 54 -2.59 41.23 10.32
CA GLN A 54 -1.96 41.28 11.65
C GLN A 54 -2.17 39.98 12.46
N ASP A 55 -3.07 39.09 12.01
CA ASP A 55 -3.36 37.83 12.68
C ASP A 55 -2.47 36.70 12.12
N ASN A 56 -1.54 36.20 12.93
CA ASN A 56 -0.63 35.12 12.56
C ASN A 56 -1.34 33.82 12.22
N VAL A 57 -2.51 33.52 12.82
CA VAL A 57 -3.27 32.31 12.52
C VAL A 57 -3.84 32.38 11.10
N ILE A 58 -4.37 33.55 10.73
CA ILE A 58 -4.87 33.79 9.37
C ILE A 58 -3.72 33.76 8.36
N ARG A 59 -2.55 34.32 8.70
CA ARG A 59 -1.37 34.24 7.83
C ARG A 59 -0.98 32.77 7.59
N VAL A 60 -0.88 31.94 8.64
CA VAL A 60 -0.56 30.51 8.46
C VAL A 60 -1.63 29.80 7.61
N CYS A 61 -2.91 30.05 7.86
CA CYS A 61 -4.02 29.48 7.09
C CYS A 61 -3.94 29.88 5.60
N ALA A 62 -3.67 31.15 5.32
CA ALA A 62 -3.49 31.66 3.95
C ALA A 62 -2.29 31.00 3.25
N ALA A 63 -1.17 30.79 3.95
CA ALA A 63 0.00 30.10 3.39
C ALA A 63 -0.28 28.63 3.06
N VAL A 64 -0.97 27.90 3.95
CA VAL A 64 -1.36 26.50 3.72
C VAL A 64 -2.33 26.40 2.55
N THR A 65 -3.33 27.28 2.51
CA THR A 65 -4.32 27.36 1.42
C THR A 65 -3.63 27.66 0.09
N PHE A 66 -2.73 28.64 0.06
CA PHE A 66 -1.95 29.00 -1.12
C PHE A 66 -1.12 27.81 -1.61
N LYS A 67 -0.34 27.16 -0.75
CA LYS A 67 0.47 25.99 -1.12
C LYS A 67 -0.40 24.88 -1.73
N ASN A 68 -1.52 24.54 -1.09
CA ASN A 68 -2.42 23.48 -1.57
C ASN A 68 -3.06 23.86 -2.92
N TYR A 69 -3.40 25.14 -3.10
CA TYR A 69 -3.91 25.65 -4.37
C TYR A 69 -2.88 25.54 -5.51
N ILE A 70 -1.62 25.95 -5.26
CA ILE A 70 -0.51 25.78 -6.22
C ILE A 70 -0.30 24.29 -6.54
N LYS A 71 -0.31 23.41 -5.53
CA LYS A 71 -0.15 21.95 -5.72
C LYS A 71 -1.18 21.36 -6.68
N ARG A 72 -2.44 21.81 -6.60
CA ARG A 72 -3.53 21.31 -7.45
C ARG A 72 -3.53 21.90 -8.85
N ASN A 73 -3.16 23.18 -8.98
CA ASN A 73 -3.53 23.99 -10.15
C ASN A 73 -2.33 24.57 -10.93
N TRP A 74 -1.08 24.39 -10.48
CA TRP A 74 0.08 24.95 -11.19
C TRP A 74 0.45 24.17 -12.46
N ARG A 75 0.37 22.83 -12.43
CA ARG A 75 0.65 21.99 -13.61
C ARG A 75 -0.46 22.17 -14.65
N ILE A 76 -0.08 22.35 -15.90
CA ILE A 76 -1.02 22.42 -17.03
C ILE A 76 -1.21 20.99 -17.55
N ILE A 77 -2.44 20.48 -17.48
CA ILE A 77 -2.82 19.14 -17.97
C ILE A 77 -3.60 19.33 -19.28
N GLU A 78 -3.23 18.57 -20.32
CA GLU A 78 -3.97 18.58 -21.59
C GLU A 78 -5.44 18.18 -21.34
N ASP A 79 -6.37 18.86 -21.99
CA ASP A 79 -7.84 18.72 -21.85
C ASP A 79 -8.49 19.21 -20.53
N GLU A 80 -7.74 19.83 -19.60
CA GLU A 80 -8.29 20.50 -18.42
C GLU A 80 -8.25 22.04 -18.52
N PRO A 81 -9.25 22.77 -17.98
CA PRO A 81 -9.24 24.23 -17.95
C PRO A 81 -8.15 24.76 -17.01
N ASN A 82 -7.25 25.61 -17.52
CA ASN A 82 -6.21 26.25 -16.71
C ASN A 82 -6.85 27.20 -15.68
N LYS A 83 -6.64 26.90 -14.39
CA LYS A 83 -7.23 27.66 -13.28
C LYS A 83 -6.37 28.84 -12.80
N ILE A 84 -5.09 28.91 -13.18
CA ILE A 84 -4.19 30.02 -12.83
C ILE A 84 -3.79 30.78 -14.09
N SER A 85 -4.21 32.05 -14.16
CA SER A 85 -3.93 32.93 -15.30
C SER A 85 -2.42 33.22 -15.44
N ASP A 86 -1.94 33.43 -16.67
CA ASP A 86 -0.52 33.77 -16.92
C ASP A 86 -0.06 35.06 -16.21
N PRO A 87 -0.88 36.13 -16.11
CA PRO A 87 -0.56 37.29 -15.28
C PRO A 87 -0.38 36.96 -13.80
N ASP A 88 -1.22 36.08 -13.24
CA ASP A 88 -1.10 35.63 -11.85
C ASP A 88 0.19 34.83 -11.65
N ARG A 89 0.53 33.93 -12.57
CA ARG A 89 1.78 33.14 -12.51
C ARG A 89 3.01 34.03 -12.47
N THR A 90 3.04 35.08 -13.31
CA THR A 90 4.15 36.04 -13.36
C THR A 90 4.25 36.83 -12.05
N THR A 91 3.12 37.30 -11.53
CA THR A 91 3.05 38.07 -10.28
C THR A 91 3.43 37.22 -9.06
N ILE A 92 3.03 35.95 -9.04
CA ILE A 92 3.43 35.00 -7.99
C ILE A 92 4.94 34.84 -7.98
N LYS A 93 5.56 34.54 -9.14
CA LYS A 93 7.01 34.35 -9.27
C LYS A 93 7.81 35.58 -8.84
N ALA A 94 7.32 36.78 -9.13
CA ALA A 94 7.99 38.04 -8.75
C ALA A 94 7.97 38.32 -7.23
N ASN A 95 6.94 37.86 -6.51
CA ASN A 95 6.71 38.25 -5.11
C ASN A 95 7.00 37.15 -4.08
N ILE A 96 6.82 35.87 -4.45
CA ILE A 96 6.81 34.75 -3.50
C ILE A 96 8.14 34.57 -2.76
N VAL A 97 9.27 34.80 -3.44
CA VAL A 97 10.61 34.64 -2.85
C VAL A 97 10.83 35.70 -1.78
N ASN A 98 10.57 36.97 -2.09
CA ASN A 98 10.74 38.08 -1.13
C ASN A 98 9.79 37.94 0.06
N LEU A 99 8.54 37.53 -0.16
CA LEU A 99 7.58 37.28 0.92
C LEU A 99 8.00 36.09 1.81
N MET A 100 8.58 35.04 1.23
CA MET A 100 9.12 33.90 1.98
C MET A 100 10.27 34.32 2.89
N LEU A 101 11.17 35.18 2.41
CA LEU A 101 12.35 35.64 3.18
C LEU A 101 11.98 36.59 4.32
N SER A 102 10.95 37.42 4.16
CA SER A 102 10.47 38.34 5.22
C SER A 102 9.50 37.70 6.21
N SER A 103 9.09 36.44 5.97
CA SER A 103 8.10 35.74 6.79
C SER A 103 8.70 35.00 7.99
N PRO A 104 7.94 34.80 9.07
CA PRO A 104 8.28 33.89 10.18
C PRO A 104 8.47 32.44 9.70
N GLU A 105 9.23 31.63 10.45
CA GLU A 105 9.63 30.27 10.08
C GLU A 105 8.46 29.36 9.63
N GLN A 106 7.32 29.40 10.33
CA GLN A 106 6.17 28.55 10.01
C GLN A 106 5.57 28.87 8.63
N ILE A 107 5.50 30.14 8.27
CA ILE A 107 5.01 30.61 6.96
C ILE A 107 6.08 30.39 5.89
N GLN A 108 7.34 30.67 6.23
CA GLN A 108 8.49 30.44 5.38
C GLN A 108 8.55 28.99 4.86
N LYS A 109 8.29 27.99 5.72
CA LYS A 109 8.21 26.57 5.32
C LYS A 109 7.12 26.30 4.28
N GLN A 110 5.91 26.83 4.47
CA GLN A 110 4.80 26.63 3.53
C GLN A 110 5.07 27.30 2.17
N LEU A 111 5.66 28.50 2.17
CA LEU A 111 6.02 29.21 0.94
C LEU A 111 7.19 28.54 0.21
N SER A 112 8.18 28.01 0.95
CA SER A 112 9.29 27.24 0.38
C SER A 112 8.81 25.97 -0.34
N ASP A 113 7.83 25.27 0.23
CA ASP A 113 7.18 24.13 -0.44
C ASP A 113 6.44 24.55 -1.71
N ALA A 114 5.71 25.68 -1.67
CA ALA A 114 5.03 26.20 -2.84
C ALA A 114 6.03 26.59 -3.95
N ILE A 115 7.16 27.23 -3.61
CA ILE A 115 8.24 27.54 -4.56
C ILE A 115 8.81 26.26 -5.18
N SER A 116 8.98 25.19 -4.38
CA SER A 116 9.47 23.90 -4.89
C SER A 116 8.50 23.27 -5.89
N ILE A 117 7.18 23.34 -5.64
CA ILE A 117 6.16 22.87 -6.58
C ILE A 117 6.21 23.68 -7.89
N ILE A 118 6.29 25.01 -7.81
CA ILE A 118 6.39 25.88 -8.98
C ILE A 118 7.69 25.57 -9.75
N GLY A 119 8.81 25.48 -9.04
CA GLY A 119 10.12 25.20 -9.61
C GLY A 119 10.16 23.86 -10.35
N ARG A 120 9.42 22.85 -9.90
CA ARG A 120 9.36 21.57 -10.61
C ARG A 120 8.89 21.69 -12.07
N GLU A 121 7.95 22.61 -12.33
CA GLU A 121 7.33 22.80 -13.64
C GLU A 121 7.96 23.95 -14.45
N ASP A 122 8.44 24.99 -13.76
CA ASP A 122 8.88 26.23 -14.40
C ASP A 122 10.41 26.43 -14.39
N PHE A 123 11.16 25.80 -13.48
CA PHE A 123 12.62 25.96 -13.40
C PHE A 123 13.34 24.89 -14.24
N PRO A 124 14.38 25.25 -15.03
CA PRO A 124 14.98 26.58 -15.16
C PRO A 124 14.40 27.47 -16.27
N GLN A 125 13.72 26.92 -17.28
CA GLN A 125 13.45 27.64 -18.53
C GLN A 125 12.39 28.75 -18.40
N LYS A 126 11.36 28.57 -17.58
CA LYS A 126 10.27 29.53 -17.36
C LYS A 126 10.45 30.37 -16.09
N TRP A 127 11.54 30.16 -15.35
CA TRP A 127 11.90 30.94 -14.17
C TRP A 127 13.43 31.10 -14.03
N PRO A 128 14.09 31.77 -14.99
CA PRO A 128 15.55 31.82 -15.07
C PRO A 128 16.20 32.62 -13.93
N ASP A 129 15.54 33.64 -13.41
CA ASP A 129 16.12 34.56 -12.42
C ASP A 129 16.19 33.99 -11.00
N LEU A 130 15.56 32.84 -10.74
CA LEU A 130 15.41 32.25 -9.41
C LEU A 130 16.77 31.99 -8.72
N LEU A 131 17.75 31.44 -9.46
CA LEU A 131 19.08 31.15 -8.90
C LEU A 131 19.83 32.42 -8.54
N THR A 132 19.82 33.41 -9.44
CA THR A 132 20.51 34.69 -9.23
C THR A 132 19.93 35.42 -8.02
N GLU A 133 18.60 35.42 -7.87
CA GLU A 133 17.93 36.01 -6.71
C GLU A 133 18.32 35.27 -5.42
N MET A 134 18.35 33.94 -5.41
CA MET A 134 18.79 33.16 -4.25
C MET A 134 20.25 33.44 -3.86
N VAL A 135 21.17 33.42 -4.82
CA VAL A 135 22.61 33.62 -4.55
C VAL A 135 22.89 35.03 -4.01
N THR A 136 22.23 36.05 -4.55
CA THR A 136 22.39 37.45 -4.08
C THR A 136 22.04 37.58 -2.60
N ARG A 137 21.10 36.77 -2.10
CA ARG A 137 20.65 36.79 -0.71
C ARG A 137 21.60 36.09 0.27
N PHE A 138 22.57 35.31 -0.20
CA PHE A 138 23.64 34.77 0.67
C PHE A 138 24.55 35.86 1.24
N GLN A 139 24.68 36.98 0.53
CA GLN A 139 25.51 38.10 0.94
C GLN A 139 24.83 39.02 1.97
N SER A 140 23.63 38.69 2.45
CA SER A 140 22.88 39.51 3.40
C SER A 140 23.50 39.57 4.80
N GLY A 141 24.29 38.55 5.17
CA GLY A 141 24.81 38.38 6.54
C GLY A 141 23.75 38.00 7.58
N ASP A 142 22.47 37.93 7.19
CA ASP A 142 21.35 37.57 8.05
C ASP A 142 21.03 36.07 7.88
N PHE A 143 21.34 35.29 8.91
CA PHE A 143 21.13 33.84 8.90
C PHE A 143 19.65 33.43 8.85
N HIS A 144 18.70 34.30 9.19
CA HIS A 144 17.28 34.04 8.96
C HIS A 144 16.97 34.00 7.46
N ILE A 145 17.50 34.98 6.71
CA ILE A 145 17.36 35.07 5.25
C ILE A 145 18.13 33.94 4.58
N ILE A 146 19.39 33.72 4.97
CA ILE A 146 20.25 32.67 4.41
C ILE A 146 19.59 31.30 4.58
N ASN A 147 19.06 30.98 5.78
CA ASN A 147 18.36 29.71 6.01
C ASN A 147 17.11 29.57 5.14
N GLY A 148 16.33 30.63 4.95
CA GLY A 148 15.18 30.62 4.03
C GLY A 148 15.56 30.27 2.59
N VAL A 149 16.65 30.85 2.10
CA VAL A 149 17.21 30.54 0.77
C VAL A 149 17.68 29.09 0.70
N LEU A 150 18.49 28.65 1.66
CA LEU A 150 19.05 27.29 1.69
C LEU A 150 17.95 26.22 1.76
N ARG A 151 16.88 26.44 2.53
CA ARG A 151 15.70 25.55 2.57
C ARG A 151 15.03 25.42 1.22
N THR A 152 14.85 26.55 0.54
CA THR A 152 14.18 26.59 -0.76
C THR A 152 15.02 25.93 -1.85
N ALA A 153 16.32 26.22 -1.89
CA ALA A 153 17.27 25.53 -2.75
C ALA A 153 17.28 24.02 -2.46
N HIS A 154 17.27 23.61 -1.19
CA HIS A 154 17.25 22.20 -0.83
C HIS A 154 15.97 21.50 -1.34
N SER A 155 14.81 22.13 -1.16
CA SER A 155 13.54 21.60 -1.67
C SER A 155 13.50 21.51 -3.20
N LEU A 156 14.18 22.39 -3.92
CA LEU A 156 14.31 22.33 -5.37
C LEU A 156 15.26 21.21 -5.82
N PHE A 157 16.45 21.12 -5.22
CA PHE A 157 17.50 20.20 -5.69
C PHE A 157 17.42 18.79 -5.12
N LYS A 158 16.66 18.55 -4.03
CA LYS A 158 16.48 17.19 -3.49
C LYS A 158 15.89 16.20 -4.50
N ARG A 159 15.15 16.67 -5.51
CA ARG A 159 14.58 15.83 -6.58
C ARG A 159 15.65 15.13 -7.41
N TYR A 160 16.85 15.72 -7.52
CA TYR A 160 17.98 15.13 -8.23
C TYR A 160 18.41 13.78 -7.66
N ARG A 161 17.99 13.45 -6.44
CA ARG A 161 18.26 12.15 -5.80
C ARG A 161 17.41 11.00 -6.34
N HIS A 162 16.28 11.32 -6.96
CA HIS A 162 15.25 10.34 -7.35
C HIS A 162 14.91 10.38 -8.84
N GLU A 163 15.27 11.46 -9.54
CA GLU A 163 15.07 11.55 -10.99
C GLU A 163 16.10 10.72 -11.77
N PHE A 164 15.64 10.05 -12.82
CA PHE A 164 16.51 9.30 -13.72
C PHE A 164 17.38 10.23 -14.56
N LYS A 165 18.59 9.77 -14.90
CA LYS A 165 19.52 10.53 -15.75
C LYS A 165 18.88 10.83 -17.10
N SER A 166 18.77 12.12 -17.43
CA SER A 166 18.29 12.63 -18.71
C SER A 166 19.12 13.84 -19.14
N ASN A 167 19.18 14.12 -20.43
CA ASN A 167 19.91 15.29 -20.94
C ASN A 167 19.32 16.61 -20.39
N GLU A 168 18.00 16.67 -20.21
CA GLU A 168 17.31 17.83 -19.62
C GLU A 168 17.74 18.06 -18.18
N LEU A 169 17.79 17.00 -17.36
CA LEU A 169 18.25 17.06 -15.97
C LEU A 169 19.72 17.49 -15.88
N TRP A 170 20.58 16.97 -16.76
CA TRP A 170 22.00 17.34 -16.78
C TRP A 170 22.23 18.80 -17.15
N LEU A 171 21.47 19.35 -18.11
CA LEU A 171 21.53 20.77 -18.47
C LEU A 171 21.09 21.66 -17.31
N GLU A 172 20.04 21.26 -16.58
CA GLU A 172 19.62 21.97 -15.38
C GLU A 172 20.68 21.92 -14.27
N ILE A 173 21.19 20.73 -13.94
CA ILE A 173 22.23 20.56 -12.91
C ILE A 173 23.46 21.41 -13.27
N LYS A 174 23.89 21.40 -14.53
CA LYS A 174 25.01 22.23 -14.98
C LYS A 174 24.77 23.72 -14.74
N LEU A 175 23.60 24.24 -15.12
CA LEU A 175 23.23 25.64 -14.87
C LEU A 175 23.25 25.99 -13.37
N VAL A 176 22.74 25.09 -12.53
CA VAL A 176 22.78 25.24 -11.07
C VAL A 176 24.20 25.28 -10.56
N LEU A 177 25.07 24.36 -11.01
CA LEU A 177 26.46 24.28 -10.56
C LEU A 177 27.24 25.53 -10.94
N ASP A 178 27.11 26.00 -12.18
CA ASP A 178 27.78 27.19 -12.69
C ASP A 178 27.44 28.45 -11.88
N THR A 179 26.24 28.52 -11.31
CA THR A 179 25.74 29.70 -10.58
C THR A 179 25.84 29.57 -9.05
N PHE A 180 25.60 28.37 -8.50
CA PHE A 180 25.31 28.17 -7.07
C PHE A 180 26.43 27.47 -6.29
N ALA A 181 27.26 26.64 -6.94
CA ALA A 181 28.21 25.78 -6.24
C ALA A 181 29.36 26.56 -5.57
N ASN A 182 29.88 27.60 -6.25
CA ASN A 182 30.90 28.50 -5.69
C ASN A 182 30.38 29.32 -4.49
N PRO A 183 29.26 30.06 -4.61
CA PRO A 183 28.67 30.78 -3.48
C PRO A 183 28.35 29.88 -2.28
N LEU A 184 27.87 28.65 -2.52
CA LEU A 184 27.60 27.68 -1.47
C LEU A 184 28.88 27.26 -0.73
N THR A 185 29.98 27.05 -1.45
CA THR A 185 31.28 26.67 -0.89
C THR A 185 31.87 27.78 -0.02
N GLU A 186 31.79 29.03 -0.46
CA GLU A 186 32.24 30.18 0.34
C GLU A 186 31.37 30.40 1.58
N LEU A 187 30.04 30.25 1.43
CA LEU A 187 29.13 30.30 2.57
C LEU A 187 29.43 29.20 3.60
N PHE A 188 29.77 27.99 3.14
CA PHE A 188 30.16 26.88 4.02
C PHE A 188 31.39 27.24 4.88
N LYS A 189 32.47 27.71 4.23
CA LYS A 189 33.70 28.14 4.93
C LYS A 189 33.40 29.23 5.96
N ALA A 190 32.71 30.29 5.55
CA ALA A 190 32.35 31.40 6.43
C ALA A 190 31.49 30.95 7.62
N THR A 191 30.54 30.05 7.40
CA THR A 191 29.66 29.54 8.48
C THR A 191 30.46 28.69 9.49
N ILE A 192 31.44 27.89 9.04
CA ILE A 192 32.33 27.14 9.93
C ILE A 192 33.18 28.08 10.79
N GLU A 193 33.76 29.12 10.21
CA GLU A 193 34.56 30.12 10.96
C GLU A 193 33.70 30.87 11.99
N LEU A 194 32.46 31.20 11.65
CA LEU A 194 31.51 31.81 12.60
C LEU A 194 31.16 30.86 13.74
N CYS A 195 31.04 29.56 13.51
CA CYS A 195 30.83 28.57 14.57
C CYS A 195 31.99 28.56 15.58
N GLN A 196 33.23 28.73 15.13
CA GLN A 196 34.40 28.83 16.01
C GLN A 196 34.37 30.13 16.82
N THR A 197 33.99 31.23 16.17
CA THR A 197 33.91 32.57 16.79
C THR A 197 32.81 32.65 17.85
N HIS A 198 31.67 32.00 17.62
CA HIS A 198 30.51 31.99 18.52
C HIS A 198 30.40 30.72 19.38
N ALA A 199 31.52 30.01 19.61
CA ALA A 199 31.54 28.69 20.27
C ALA A 199 30.87 28.63 21.67
N THR A 200 30.69 29.77 22.34
CA THR A 200 30.07 29.87 23.66
C THR A 200 28.61 30.38 23.64
N ASP A 201 28.06 30.76 22.48
CA ASP A 201 26.68 31.26 22.34
C ASP A 201 25.76 30.18 21.75
N ILE A 202 24.92 29.60 22.60
CA ILE A 202 23.98 28.52 22.24
C ILE A 202 23.00 28.95 21.14
N ASN A 203 22.52 30.19 21.19
CA ASN A 203 21.49 30.65 20.26
C ASN A 203 22.09 30.92 18.87
N ALA A 204 23.25 31.57 18.83
CA ALA A 204 23.99 31.75 17.59
C ALA A 204 24.39 30.41 16.97
N LEU A 205 24.92 29.49 17.78
CA LEU A 205 25.31 28.16 17.31
C LEU A 205 24.15 27.35 16.75
N LYS A 206 22.96 27.37 17.38
CA LYS A 206 21.77 26.69 16.83
C LYS A 206 21.43 27.18 15.42
N ILE A 207 21.51 28.49 15.19
CA ILE A 207 21.21 29.10 13.89
C ILE A 207 22.27 28.70 12.85
N LEU A 208 23.55 28.80 13.20
CA LEU A 208 24.66 28.44 12.30
C LEU A 208 24.65 26.95 11.95
N PHE A 209 24.38 26.07 12.92
CA PHE A 209 24.29 24.62 12.72
C PHE A 209 23.09 24.24 11.84
N SER A 210 21.96 24.96 11.96
CA SER A 210 20.83 24.82 11.04
C SER A 210 21.27 25.14 9.60
N SER A 211 22.07 26.20 9.39
CA SER A 211 22.63 26.53 8.08
C SER A 211 23.58 25.47 7.55
N LEU A 212 24.51 25.00 8.38
CA LEU A 212 25.43 23.92 8.03
C LEU A 212 24.70 22.63 7.65
N THR A 213 23.59 22.30 8.33
CA THR A 213 22.75 21.15 7.96
C THR A 213 22.21 21.30 6.54
N LEU A 214 21.65 22.46 6.21
CA LEU A 214 21.06 22.71 4.89
C LEU A 214 22.14 22.76 3.80
N ILE A 215 23.29 23.36 4.09
CA ILE A 215 24.46 23.37 3.19
C ILE A 215 24.93 21.94 2.91
N SER A 216 25.02 21.09 3.94
CA SER A 216 25.40 19.68 3.79
C SER A 216 24.39 18.91 2.92
N LYS A 217 23.09 19.14 3.13
CA LYS A 217 22.02 18.54 2.33
C LYS A 217 22.06 19.00 0.87
N LEU A 218 22.41 20.26 0.63
CA LEU A 218 22.59 20.83 -0.71
C LEU A 218 23.82 20.24 -1.41
N PHE A 219 24.96 20.19 -0.73
CA PHE A 219 26.16 19.51 -1.22
C PHE A 219 25.83 18.07 -1.64
N TYR A 220 25.13 17.32 -0.79
CA TYR A 220 24.71 15.96 -1.13
C TYR A 220 23.80 15.88 -2.37
N SER A 221 22.78 16.75 -2.47
CA SER A 221 21.89 16.77 -3.64
C SER A 221 22.61 17.10 -4.94
N LEU A 222 23.55 18.05 -4.91
CA LEU A 222 24.29 18.50 -6.09
C LEU A 222 25.35 17.48 -6.55
N ASN A 223 25.83 16.64 -5.63
CA ASN A 223 26.81 15.57 -5.90
C ASN A 223 26.17 14.18 -6.07
N PHE A 224 24.84 14.09 -6.09
CA PHE A 224 24.16 12.78 -6.06
C PHE A 224 24.29 12.02 -7.39
N GLN A 225 24.09 12.73 -8.50
CA GLN A 225 24.09 12.14 -9.85
C GLN A 225 25.51 11.84 -10.33
N ASP A 226 26.45 12.72 -9.96
CA ASP A 226 27.88 12.65 -10.23
C ASP A 226 28.63 13.67 -9.36
N LEU A 227 29.95 13.62 -9.33
CA LEU A 227 30.82 14.61 -8.68
C LEU A 227 31.21 15.71 -9.68
N PRO A 228 30.74 16.96 -9.51
CA PRO A 228 31.13 18.09 -10.35
C PRO A 228 32.57 18.55 -10.11
N GLU A 229 33.25 18.98 -11.19
CA GLU A 229 34.65 19.45 -11.17
C GLU A 229 34.93 20.44 -10.03
N LEU A 230 34.05 21.42 -9.82
CA LEU A 230 34.23 22.42 -8.76
C LEU A 230 34.29 21.81 -7.36
N PHE A 231 33.44 20.81 -7.07
CA PHE A 231 33.44 20.15 -5.76
C PHE A 231 34.60 19.17 -5.64
N GLU A 232 35.06 18.58 -6.74
CA GLU A 232 36.28 17.77 -6.80
C GLU A 232 37.52 18.60 -6.46
N ASP A 233 37.69 19.76 -7.12
CA ASP A 233 38.80 20.68 -6.88
C ASP A 233 38.84 21.22 -5.45
N ASN A 234 37.68 21.32 -4.79
CA ASN A 234 37.55 21.82 -3.41
C ASN A 234 37.35 20.71 -2.37
N MET A 235 37.59 19.45 -2.73
CA MET A 235 37.24 18.30 -1.88
C MET A 235 37.97 18.30 -0.54
N GLU A 236 39.25 18.66 -0.52
CA GLU A 236 40.04 18.76 0.72
C GLU A 236 39.39 19.73 1.73
N THR A 237 38.87 20.86 1.23
CA THR A 237 38.19 21.86 2.08
C THR A 237 36.88 21.32 2.64
N TRP A 238 36.06 20.66 1.81
CA TRP A 238 34.79 20.09 2.26
C TRP A 238 35.00 18.97 3.28
N MET A 239 35.87 18.01 2.98
CA MET A 239 36.09 16.84 3.83
C MET A 239 36.75 17.21 5.16
N SER A 240 37.71 18.14 5.17
CA SER A 240 38.34 18.61 6.41
C SER A 240 37.33 19.28 7.34
N ASN A 241 36.45 20.13 6.81
CA ASN A 241 35.43 20.80 7.61
C ASN A 241 34.32 19.85 8.07
N PHE A 242 33.93 18.88 7.25
CA PHE A 242 33.02 17.82 7.71
C PHE A 242 33.64 17.02 8.85
N HIS A 243 34.89 16.59 8.71
CA HIS A 243 35.60 15.87 9.78
C HIS A 243 35.64 16.69 11.08
N ASN A 244 35.88 18.00 10.99
CA ASN A 244 35.81 18.91 12.14
C ASN A 244 34.42 18.94 12.78
N LEU A 245 33.35 19.01 11.98
CA LEU A 245 31.97 18.99 12.50
C LEU A 245 31.59 17.67 13.16
N LEU A 246 32.10 16.55 12.65
CA LEU A 246 31.83 15.21 13.15
C LEU A 246 32.57 14.89 14.45
N THR A 247 33.73 15.50 14.64
CA THR A 247 34.57 15.34 15.84
C THR A 247 34.33 16.43 16.88
N LEU A 248 33.49 17.43 16.57
CA LEU A 248 33.13 18.51 17.48
C LEU A 248 32.23 18.01 18.61
N ASP A 249 32.80 17.81 19.80
CA ASP A 249 32.05 17.60 21.03
C ASP A 249 31.70 18.94 21.69
N ASN A 250 30.60 19.57 21.26
CA ASN A 250 30.05 20.73 21.95
C ASN A 250 28.88 20.32 22.85
N LYS A 251 29.12 20.31 24.17
CA LYS A 251 28.13 19.97 25.21
C LYS A 251 26.84 20.78 25.13
N LEU A 252 26.85 21.95 24.47
CA LEU A 252 25.71 22.86 24.32
C LEU A 252 24.78 22.51 23.14
N LEU A 253 25.20 21.64 22.20
CA LEU A 253 24.53 21.34 20.94
C LEU A 253 24.15 19.86 20.80
N GLN A 254 23.46 19.31 21.79
CA GLN A 254 22.82 18.00 21.66
C GLN A 254 21.63 18.08 20.67
N THR A 255 21.88 18.23 19.36
CA THR A 255 20.85 18.43 18.30
C THR A 255 21.07 17.57 17.05
N ASP A 256 20.09 17.63 16.12
CA ASP A 256 19.92 16.84 14.88
C ASP A 256 21.04 17.00 13.82
N LEU A 257 22.00 17.91 13.97
CA LEU A 257 23.10 18.05 13.00
C LEU A 257 23.96 16.78 12.96
N VAL A 258 24.20 16.16 14.11
CA VAL A 258 25.09 14.99 14.23
C VAL A 258 24.56 13.80 13.41
N SER A 259 23.25 13.55 13.40
CA SER A 259 22.68 12.46 12.59
C SER A 259 22.84 12.73 11.10
N ASN A 260 22.55 13.95 10.63
CA ASN A 260 22.74 14.34 9.22
C ASN A 260 24.20 14.24 8.77
N ALA A 261 25.16 14.63 9.63
CA ALA A 261 26.58 14.53 9.32
C ALA A 261 27.06 13.07 9.24
N ILE A 262 26.59 12.22 10.17
CA ILE A 262 26.91 10.78 10.15
C ILE A 262 26.27 10.10 8.93
N GLN A 263 25.04 10.45 8.56
CA GLN A 263 24.40 9.97 7.33
C GLN A 263 25.17 10.38 6.07
N PHE A 264 25.71 11.60 6.05
CA PHE A 264 26.57 12.04 4.97
C PHE A 264 27.82 11.16 4.86
N LEU A 265 28.53 10.92 5.98
CA LEU A 265 29.67 9.99 5.97
C LEU A 265 29.25 8.59 5.49
N ALA A 266 28.12 8.07 5.96
CA ALA A 266 27.61 6.76 5.55
C ALA A 266 27.44 6.72 4.03
N SER A 267 26.85 7.78 3.46
CA SER A 267 26.64 7.91 2.01
C SER A 267 27.96 8.04 1.23
N VAL A 268 28.96 8.73 1.77
CA VAL A 268 30.27 8.91 1.12
C VAL A 268 31.06 7.61 1.13
N CYS A 269 31.12 6.91 2.28
CA CYS A 269 31.89 5.68 2.42
C CYS A 269 31.33 4.50 1.60
N GLU A 270 30.06 4.53 1.21
CA GLU A 270 29.45 3.53 0.32
C GLU A 270 29.87 3.65 -1.16
N ARG A 271 30.51 4.75 -1.56
CA ARG A 271 30.89 5.02 -2.96
C ARG A 271 32.30 4.53 -3.27
N PRO A 272 32.51 3.74 -4.33
CA PRO A 272 33.84 3.22 -4.68
C PRO A 272 34.90 4.31 -4.88
N HIS A 273 34.55 5.45 -5.46
CA HIS A 273 35.48 6.56 -5.76
C HIS A 273 36.09 7.19 -4.49
N TYR A 274 35.35 7.19 -3.37
CA TYR A 274 35.79 7.81 -2.11
C TYR A 274 36.45 6.82 -1.15
N LYS A 275 36.61 5.56 -1.56
CA LYS A 275 37.18 4.51 -0.72
C LYS A 275 38.54 4.92 -0.12
N HIS A 276 39.42 5.52 -0.92
CA HIS A 276 40.77 5.91 -0.50
C HIS A 276 40.81 6.89 0.69
N LEU A 277 39.74 7.68 0.91
CA LEU A 277 39.63 8.59 2.05
C LEU A 277 39.50 7.87 3.40
N PHE A 278 39.12 6.59 3.38
CA PHE A 278 38.89 5.77 4.56
C PHE A 278 39.84 4.56 4.62
N GLU A 279 40.87 4.49 3.77
CA GLU A 279 41.82 3.36 3.76
C GLU A 279 42.82 3.42 4.92
N ASP A 280 43.08 4.60 5.48
CA ASP A 280 43.99 4.76 6.61
C ASP A 280 43.42 4.16 7.90
N GLN A 281 44.20 3.28 8.54
CA GLN A 281 43.78 2.53 9.73
C GLN A 281 43.52 3.44 10.94
N ASN A 282 44.27 4.54 11.09
CA ASN A 282 44.07 5.49 12.19
C ASN A 282 42.76 6.26 12.01
N THR A 283 42.45 6.61 10.76
CA THR A 283 41.19 7.26 10.38
C THR A 283 40.00 6.34 10.64
N LEU A 284 40.05 5.07 10.21
CA LEU A 284 39.01 4.08 10.52
C LEU A 284 38.80 3.91 12.03
N THR A 285 39.90 3.74 12.78
CA THR A 285 39.85 3.59 14.24
C THR A 285 39.24 4.83 14.90
N SER A 286 39.65 6.02 14.48
CA SER A 286 39.10 7.29 14.98
C SER A 286 37.61 7.45 14.67
N ILE A 287 37.15 7.04 13.48
CA ILE A 287 35.72 7.07 13.13
C ILE A 287 34.93 6.08 14.01
N CYS A 288 35.43 4.85 14.17
CA CYS A 288 34.81 3.86 15.05
C CYS A 288 34.71 4.35 16.50
N GLU A 289 35.82 4.84 17.06
CA GLU A 289 35.93 5.25 18.46
C GLU A 289 35.20 6.55 18.80
N LYS A 290 35.41 7.60 17.99
CA LYS A 290 35.00 8.96 18.34
C LYS A 290 33.66 9.36 17.72
N VAL A 291 33.25 8.70 16.64
CA VAL A 291 32.01 9.02 15.93
C VAL A 291 30.95 7.96 16.18
N ILE A 292 31.25 6.68 15.95
CA ILE A 292 30.23 5.63 15.97
C ILE A 292 29.84 5.26 17.42
N VAL A 293 30.80 4.83 18.25
CA VAL A 293 30.52 4.34 19.61
C VAL A 293 29.71 5.33 20.47
N PRO A 294 30.07 6.63 20.56
CA PRO A 294 29.32 7.59 21.39
C PRO A 294 27.90 7.88 20.90
N ASN A 295 27.61 7.57 19.63
CA ASN A 295 26.30 7.78 19.04
C ASN A 295 25.45 6.50 19.01
N MET A 296 25.97 5.38 19.53
CA MET A 296 25.25 4.11 19.68
C MET A 296 24.65 3.89 21.08
N GLU A 297 25.03 4.63 22.10
CA GLU A 297 24.47 4.47 23.46
C GLU A 297 22.99 4.85 23.56
N PHE A 298 22.25 4.18 24.47
CA PHE A 298 20.84 4.43 24.74
C PHE A 298 20.67 5.72 25.55
N ARG A 299 19.98 6.71 24.98
CA ARG A 299 19.89 8.04 25.58
C ARG A 299 18.66 8.18 26.46
N SER A 300 18.68 9.18 27.34
CA SER A 300 17.51 9.50 28.17
C SER A 300 16.27 9.86 27.34
N ALA A 301 16.44 10.46 26.17
CA ALA A 301 15.31 10.72 25.26
C ALA A 301 14.73 9.44 24.63
N ASP A 302 15.58 8.43 24.38
CA ASP A 302 15.12 7.12 23.90
C ASP A 302 14.38 6.37 25.02
N GLU A 303 14.83 6.55 26.27
CA GLU A 303 14.22 6.00 27.49
C GLU A 303 12.84 6.61 27.76
N GLU A 304 12.73 7.94 27.69
CA GLU A 304 11.45 8.65 27.77
C GLU A 304 10.50 8.21 26.63
N ALA A 305 10.99 8.10 25.40
CA ALA A 305 10.17 7.62 24.28
C ALA A 305 9.73 6.16 24.47
N PHE A 306 10.60 5.30 25.01
CA PHE A 306 10.30 3.89 25.28
C PHE A 306 9.23 3.73 26.36
N GLU A 307 9.27 4.54 27.42
CA GLU A 307 8.35 4.48 28.56
C GLU A 307 7.04 5.25 28.31
N ASP A 308 7.13 6.51 27.90
CA ASP A 308 5.99 7.43 27.83
C ASP A 308 5.33 7.49 26.44
N ASN A 309 6.06 7.18 25.37
CA ASN A 309 5.58 7.21 23.98
C ASN A 309 5.87 5.91 23.21
N SER A 310 5.61 4.78 23.88
CA SER A 310 5.92 3.43 23.39
C SER A 310 5.37 3.13 22.00
N GLU A 311 4.17 3.63 21.64
CA GLU A 311 3.60 3.43 20.31
C GLU A 311 4.47 4.06 19.21
N GLU A 312 4.89 5.31 19.40
CA GLU A 312 5.74 5.98 18.42
C GLU A 312 7.13 5.36 18.37
N TYR A 313 7.67 4.91 19.51
CA TYR A 313 8.92 4.17 19.58
C TYR A 313 8.86 2.88 18.73
N ILE A 314 7.84 2.04 18.96
CA ILE A 314 7.64 0.78 18.23
C ILE A 314 7.51 1.05 16.73
N ARG A 315 6.69 2.03 16.36
CA ARG A 315 6.44 2.38 14.96
C ARG A 315 7.73 2.83 14.26
N ARG A 316 8.48 3.75 14.88
CA ARG A 316 9.75 4.24 14.34
C ARG A 316 10.75 3.12 14.12
N ASP A 317 10.85 2.22 15.10
CA ASP A 317 11.83 1.15 15.09
C ASP A 317 11.49 0.00 14.12
N LEU A 318 10.22 -0.43 14.06
CA LEU A 318 9.80 -1.56 13.23
C LEU A 318 9.54 -1.19 11.77
N GLU A 319 9.05 0.03 11.50
CA GLU A 319 8.73 0.50 10.14
C GLU A 319 9.92 1.23 9.47
N GLY A 320 11.02 1.45 10.21
CA GLY A 320 12.24 2.08 9.69
C GLY A 320 12.10 3.58 9.42
N SER A 321 11.18 4.25 10.13
CA SER A 321 11.02 5.71 10.08
C SER A 321 11.95 6.44 11.08
N ASP A 322 12.88 5.72 11.71
CA ASP A 322 13.93 6.21 12.60
C ASP A 322 15.17 6.80 11.88
N ILE A 323 15.06 7.08 10.57
CA ILE A 323 16.15 7.52 9.68
C ILE A 323 16.94 8.68 10.31
N ASP A 324 16.27 9.63 10.95
CA ASP A 324 16.90 10.84 11.49
C ASP A 324 17.56 10.68 12.88
N THR A 325 17.49 9.49 13.49
CA THR A 325 18.11 9.26 14.81
C THR A 325 19.62 9.07 14.70
N ARG A 326 20.35 9.44 15.76
CA ARG A 326 21.81 9.28 15.80
C ARG A 326 22.24 7.81 15.83
N ARG A 327 21.49 6.97 16.55
CA ARG A 327 21.72 5.52 16.60
C ARG A 327 21.60 4.90 15.20
N ARG A 328 20.56 5.27 14.46
CA ARG A 328 20.37 4.79 13.10
C ARG A 328 21.46 5.28 12.15
N ALA A 329 21.79 6.57 12.21
CA ALA A 329 22.87 7.12 11.39
C ALA A 329 24.21 6.41 11.68
N ALA A 330 24.54 6.16 12.95
CA ALA A 330 25.75 5.43 13.33
C ALA A 330 25.74 3.99 12.79
N CYS A 331 24.58 3.31 12.84
CA CYS A 331 24.39 1.99 12.26
C CYS A 331 24.62 1.98 10.73
N ASP A 332 24.03 2.94 10.02
CA ASP A 332 24.17 3.06 8.57
C ASP A 332 25.64 3.37 8.19
N LEU A 333 26.36 4.15 9.01
CA LEU A 333 27.81 4.37 8.84
C LEU A 333 28.62 3.07 9.04
N VAL A 334 28.28 2.24 10.04
CA VAL A 334 28.91 0.92 10.22
C VAL A 334 28.72 0.06 8.97
N ARG A 335 27.49 -0.01 8.45
CA ARG A 335 27.18 -0.79 7.23
C ARG A 335 27.92 -0.25 6.00
N GLY A 336 27.95 1.08 5.84
CA GLY A 336 28.66 1.73 4.75
C GLY A 336 30.17 1.43 4.76
N LEU A 337 30.81 1.50 5.93
CA LEU A 337 32.23 1.17 6.09
C LEU A 337 32.50 -0.32 5.83
N CYS A 338 31.62 -1.22 6.30
CA CYS A 338 31.76 -2.66 6.09
C CYS A 338 31.72 -3.05 4.61
N LYS A 339 31.12 -2.23 3.74
CA LYS A 339 31.07 -2.50 2.28
C LYS A 339 32.45 -2.66 1.64
N PHE A 340 33.45 -1.90 2.10
CA PHE A 340 34.81 -1.95 1.57
C PHE A 340 35.86 -2.39 2.60
N PHE A 341 35.55 -2.30 3.90
CA PHE A 341 36.50 -2.50 5.01
C PHE A 341 35.98 -3.52 6.04
N GLU A 342 35.22 -4.53 5.61
CA GLU A 342 34.58 -5.54 6.48
C GLU A 342 35.53 -6.13 7.53
N GLY A 343 36.71 -6.59 7.13
CA GLY A 343 37.69 -7.20 8.06
C GLY A 343 38.18 -6.24 9.15
N PRO A 344 38.85 -5.12 8.79
CA PRO A 344 39.36 -4.15 9.77
C PRO A 344 38.26 -3.59 10.68
N VAL A 345 37.11 -3.22 10.13
CA VAL A 345 35.98 -2.66 10.89
C VAL A 345 35.42 -3.67 11.88
N THR A 346 35.23 -4.93 11.45
CA THR A 346 34.76 -6.01 12.33
C THR A 346 35.75 -6.28 13.47
N ALA A 347 37.05 -6.26 13.18
CA ALA A 347 38.09 -6.49 14.20
C ALA A 347 38.10 -5.38 15.27
N ILE A 348 38.01 -4.11 14.85
CA ILE A 348 37.96 -2.95 15.75
C ILE A 348 36.74 -3.09 16.67
N PHE A 349 35.54 -3.26 16.10
CA PHE A 349 34.32 -3.30 16.89
C PHE A 349 34.18 -4.56 17.76
N SER A 350 34.74 -5.69 17.36
CA SER A 350 34.77 -6.89 18.22
C SER A 350 35.50 -6.61 19.54
N GLY A 351 36.55 -5.80 19.53
CA GLY A 351 37.22 -5.33 20.75
C GLY A 351 36.30 -4.50 21.66
N TYR A 352 35.55 -3.55 21.09
CA TYR A 352 34.60 -2.73 21.85
C TYR A 352 33.43 -3.53 22.39
N VAL A 353 32.85 -4.44 21.61
CA VAL A 353 31.77 -5.33 22.06
C VAL A 353 32.19 -6.12 23.29
N ASN A 354 33.38 -6.72 23.26
CA ASN A 354 33.92 -7.45 24.42
C ASN A 354 34.14 -6.54 25.63
N SER A 355 34.65 -5.32 25.43
CA SER A 355 34.82 -4.34 26.51
C SER A 355 33.47 -3.93 27.12
N MET A 356 32.48 -3.61 26.30
CA MET A 356 31.14 -3.20 26.75
C MET A 356 30.44 -4.32 27.54
N LEU A 357 30.51 -5.57 27.04
CA LEU A 357 29.95 -6.73 27.74
C LEU A 357 30.70 -7.03 29.05
N GLY A 358 32.01 -6.79 29.09
CA GLY A 358 32.82 -6.87 30.31
C GLY A 358 32.42 -5.84 31.36
N GLU A 359 32.17 -4.58 30.98
CA GLU A 359 31.67 -3.55 31.89
C GLU A 359 30.26 -3.84 32.40
N TYR A 360 29.38 -4.36 31.54
CA TYR A 360 28.05 -4.83 31.93
C TYR A 360 28.13 -5.91 33.03
N ALA A 361 29.00 -6.90 32.85
CA ALA A 361 29.13 -8.02 33.79
C ALA A 361 29.58 -7.60 35.20
N LYS A 362 30.24 -6.45 35.36
CA LYS A 362 30.65 -5.93 36.67
C LYS A 362 29.47 -5.43 37.51
N ASN A 363 28.49 -4.78 36.88
CA ASN A 363 27.30 -4.26 37.56
C ASN A 363 26.12 -4.11 36.58
N PRO A 364 25.36 -5.21 36.33
CA PRO A 364 24.25 -5.20 35.37
C PRO A 364 23.19 -4.13 35.64
N GLY A 365 22.92 -3.83 36.93
CA GLY A 365 21.90 -2.85 37.32
C GLY A 365 22.20 -1.42 36.87
N VAL A 366 23.48 -1.05 36.82
CA VAL A 366 23.92 0.30 36.42
C VAL A 366 24.39 0.33 34.96
N ASN A 367 25.06 -0.74 34.51
CA ASN A 367 25.76 -0.77 33.24
C ASN A 367 24.97 -1.43 32.11
N TRP A 368 23.65 -1.59 32.24
CA TRP A 368 22.80 -2.23 31.23
C TRP A 368 22.92 -1.57 29.84
N LYS A 369 23.12 -0.24 29.77
CA LYS A 369 23.31 0.52 28.51
C LYS A 369 24.49 0.05 27.68
N HIS A 370 25.54 -0.52 28.32
CA HIS A 370 26.66 -1.09 27.59
C HIS A 370 26.26 -2.37 26.85
N LYS A 371 25.38 -3.19 27.45
CA LYS A 371 24.90 -4.42 26.81
C LYS A 371 23.97 -4.12 25.63
N ASP A 372 23.05 -3.17 25.79
CA ASP A 372 22.19 -2.70 24.69
C ASP A 372 23.06 -2.17 23.52
N ALA A 373 24.03 -1.29 23.79
CA ALA A 373 24.92 -0.77 22.77
C ALA A 373 25.72 -1.89 22.07
N ALA A 374 26.17 -2.89 22.82
CA ALA A 374 26.84 -4.06 22.26
C ALA A 374 25.93 -4.89 21.36
N ILE A 375 24.68 -5.17 21.76
CA ILE A 375 23.70 -5.90 20.94
C ILE A 375 23.38 -5.12 19.68
N TYR A 376 23.19 -3.81 19.78
CA TYR A 376 22.89 -2.93 18.65
C TYR A 376 24.06 -2.88 17.65
N LEU A 377 25.30 -2.78 18.14
CA LEU A 377 26.51 -2.80 17.33
C LEU A 377 26.70 -4.15 16.62
N VAL A 378 26.54 -5.27 17.32
CA VAL A 378 26.61 -6.62 16.71
C VAL A 378 25.54 -6.78 15.63
N THR A 379 24.32 -6.34 15.91
CA THR A 379 23.21 -6.39 14.94
C THR A 379 23.55 -5.58 13.67
N SER A 380 24.20 -4.44 13.84
CA SER A 380 24.64 -3.57 12.75
C SER A 380 25.76 -4.20 11.91
N LEU A 381 26.78 -4.77 12.57
CA LEU A 381 27.94 -5.40 11.93
C LEU A 381 27.59 -6.68 11.18
N ALA A 382 26.65 -7.44 11.72
CA ALA A 382 26.24 -8.69 11.12
C ALA A 382 25.31 -8.51 9.92
N SER A 383 24.63 -7.38 9.78
CA SER A 383 23.63 -7.16 8.73
C SER A 383 24.28 -6.77 7.38
N LYS A 384 24.13 -7.62 6.35
CA LYS A 384 24.53 -7.28 4.97
C LYS A 384 23.34 -6.95 4.06
N ALA A 385 22.31 -7.77 4.11
CA ALA A 385 21.10 -7.60 3.32
C ALA A 385 19.88 -8.01 4.13
N GLN A 386 18.77 -7.31 3.91
CA GLN A 386 17.52 -7.55 4.63
C GLN A 386 16.28 -7.33 3.77
N THR A 387 15.20 -8.00 4.11
CA THR A 387 13.85 -7.71 3.59
C THR A 387 12.83 -7.72 4.72
N ALA A 388 11.74 -6.95 4.57
CA ALA A 388 10.68 -6.93 5.58
C ALA A 388 10.12 -8.35 5.86
N LYS A 389 9.99 -9.18 4.81
CA LYS A 389 9.45 -10.54 4.89
C LYS A 389 10.41 -11.50 5.62
N HIS A 390 11.69 -11.51 5.27
CA HIS A 390 12.65 -12.51 5.75
C HIS A 390 13.60 -12.01 6.86
N GLY A 391 13.59 -10.72 7.20
CA GLY A 391 14.59 -10.15 8.11
C GLY A 391 15.94 -10.10 7.42
N ILE A 392 17.02 -10.34 8.15
CA ILE A 392 18.36 -10.45 7.55
C ILE A 392 18.42 -11.69 6.65
N THR A 393 18.70 -11.50 5.38
CA THR A 393 18.85 -12.56 4.37
C THR A 393 20.30 -12.94 4.14
N GLN A 394 21.24 -12.01 4.39
CA GLN A 394 22.68 -12.26 4.34
C GLN A 394 23.36 -11.63 5.55
N ALA A 395 24.23 -12.40 6.20
CA ALA A 395 24.98 -11.95 7.37
C ALA A 395 26.49 -11.92 7.12
N ASN A 396 27.21 -11.14 7.93
CA ASN A 396 28.68 -11.13 7.97
C ASN A 396 29.20 -12.42 8.64
N GLU A 397 29.96 -13.21 7.89
CA GLU A 397 30.52 -14.50 8.34
C GLU A 397 31.59 -14.33 9.44
N LEU A 398 32.16 -13.15 9.60
CA LEU A 398 33.12 -12.84 10.66
C LEU A 398 32.44 -12.71 12.04
N VAL A 399 31.11 -12.64 12.09
CA VAL A 399 30.32 -12.53 13.33
C VAL A 399 29.57 -13.84 13.58
N ASN A 400 29.93 -14.54 14.67
CA ASN A 400 29.25 -15.77 15.04
C ASN A 400 27.90 -15.48 15.73
N LEU A 401 26.83 -15.37 14.92
CA LEU A 401 25.48 -15.06 15.39
C LEU A 401 24.90 -16.10 16.36
N THR A 402 25.21 -17.38 16.12
CA THR A 402 24.73 -18.51 16.91
C THR A 402 25.32 -18.50 18.31
N GLU A 403 26.62 -18.23 18.41
CA GLU A 403 27.33 -18.10 19.70
C GLU A 403 26.88 -16.86 20.46
N PHE A 404 26.77 -15.72 19.79
CA PHE A 404 26.28 -14.49 20.40
C PHE A 404 24.85 -14.65 20.93
N PHE A 405 23.98 -15.35 20.16
CA PHE A 405 22.63 -15.68 20.59
C PHE A 405 22.64 -16.50 21.89
N VAL A 406 23.41 -17.60 21.94
CA VAL A 406 23.43 -18.49 23.12
C VAL A 406 23.99 -17.79 24.36
N ASN A 407 25.07 -17.03 24.20
CA ASN A 407 25.81 -16.46 25.33
C ASN A 407 25.19 -15.17 25.90
N HIS A 408 24.48 -14.39 25.07
CA HIS A 408 24.03 -13.06 25.47
C HIS A 408 22.53 -12.81 25.29
N ILE A 409 21.91 -13.32 24.21
CA ILE A 409 20.50 -13.07 23.90
C ILE A 409 19.59 -14.05 24.64
N LEU A 410 19.91 -15.34 24.57
CA LEU A 410 19.15 -16.40 25.20
C LEU A 410 19.15 -16.29 26.73
N THR A 411 20.19 -15.73 27.33
CA THR A 411 20.26 -15.49 28.77
C THR A 411 19.22 -14.46 29.21
N ASP A 412 18.99 -13.42 28.40
CA ASP A 412 18.05 -12.34 28.72
C ASP A 412 16.60 -12.82 28.55
N LEU A 413 16.34 -13.61 27.50
CA LEU A 413 15.05 -14.26 27.27
C LEU A 413 14.69 -15.31 28.34
N LYS A 414 15.69 -15.86 29.05
CA LYS A 414 15.49 -16.85 30.13
C LYS A 414 15.31 -16.21 31.51
N SER A 415 15.39 -14.88 31.64
CA SER A 415 15.22 -14.24 32.95
C SER A 415 13.86 -14.60 33.56
N GLN A 416 13.85 -14.93 34.85
CA GLN A 416 12.64 -15.37 35.56
C GLN A 416 11.60 -14.25 35.69
N ASN A 417 12.05 -13.01 35.89
CA ASN A 417 11.17 -11.86 35.98
C ASN A 417 11.10 -11.20 34.61
N VAL A 418 10.00 -11.30 33.88
CA VAL A 418 9.82 -10.67 32.55
C VAL A 418 9.87 -9.15 32.57
N ASN A 419 9.69 -8.48 33.71
CA ASN A 419 9.72 -7.01 33.77
C ASN A 419 11.11 -6.42 34.12
N GLU A 420 12.12 -7.26 34.39
CA GLU A 420 13.48 -6.81 34.69
C GLU A 420 14.25 -6.34 33.44
N PHE A 421 14.81 -5.12 33.41
CA PHE A 421 15.54 -4.60 32.24
C PHE A 421 14.73 -4.69 30.91
N PRO A 422 13.57 -4.01 30.81
CA PRO A 422 12.67 -4.14 29.66
C PRO A 422 13.33 -3.80 28.31
N VAL A 423 14.27 -2.84 28.30
CA VAL A 423 15.02 -2.48 27.08
C VAL A 423 15.88 -3.66 26.58
N LEU A 424 16.65 -4.30 27.46
CA LEU A 424 17.50 -5.44 27.08
C LEU A 424 16.68 -6.63 26.57
N LYS A 425 15.47 -6.82 27.11
CA LYS A 425 14.55 -7.85 26.63
C LYS A 425 13.94 -7.52 25.29
N ALA A 426 13.53 -6.27 25.10
CA ALA A 426 13.11 -5.79 23.79
C ALA A 426 14.23 -6.00 22.75
N ASP A 427 15.47 -5.68 23.09
CA ASP A 427 16.64 -5.93 22.22
C ASP A 427 16.84 -7.42 21.93
N ALA A 428 16.72 -8.28 22.94
CA ALA A 428 16.86 -9.72 22.79
C ALA A 428 15.78 -10.32 21.87
N ILE A 429 14.53 -9.89 22.06
CA ILE A 429 13.39 -10.28 21.21
C ILE A 429 13.59 -9.78 19.78
N LYS A 430 14.01 -8.51 19.64
CA LYS A 430 14.29 -7.87 18.35
C LYS A 430 15.43 -8.57 17.62
N TYR A 431 16.47 -9.01 18.32
CA TYR A 431 17.56 -9.79 17.74
C TYR A 431 17.05 -11.09 17.12
N VAL A 432 16.22 -11.85 17.84
CA VAL A 432 15.58 -13.09 17.32
C VAL A 432 14.75 -12.78 16.09
N MET A 433 13.96 -11.71 16.15
CA MET A 433 13.14 -11.27 15.04
C MET A 433 13.98 -10.90 13.81
N ILE A 434 15.02 -10.08 13.95
CA ILE A 434 15.85 -9.59 12.85
C ILE A 434 16.65 -10.74 12.21
N PHE A 435 17.27 -11.60 13.01
CA PHE A 435 18.11 -12.71 12.54
C PHE A 435 17.35 -14.03 12.35
N ARG A 436 16.02 -14.02 12.33
CA ARG A 436 15.18 -15.23 12.22
C ARG A 436 15.53 -16.15 11.05
N SER A 437 15.98 -15.61 9.91
CA SER A 437 16.39 -16.44 8.75
C SER A 437 17.83 -16.94 8.82
N GLN A 438 18.64 -16.41 9.74
CA GLN A 438 20.05 -16.77 9.91
C GLN A 438 20.26 -17.71 11.12
N LEU A 439 19.36 -17.66 12.11
CA LEU A 439 19.42 -18.53 13.28
C LEU A 439 18.97 -19.96 12.93
N PRO A 440 19.68 -21.00 13.42
CA PRO A 440 19.26 -22.39 13.29
C PRO A 440 17.85 -22.63 13.85
N LYS A 441 17.08 -23.52 13.21
CA LYS A 441 15.71 -23.88 13.62
C LYS A 441 15.62 -24.28 15.10
N GLU A 442 16.60 -25.02 15.62
CA GLU A 442 16.63 -25.46 17.02
C GLU A 442 16.64 -24.29 18.01
N GLN A 443 17.39 -23.23 17.69
CA GLN A 443 17.46 -22.02 18.51
C GLN A 443 16.16 -21.23 18.46
N LEU A 444 15.54 -21.14 17.27
CA LEU A 444 14.23 -20.51 17.12
C LEU A 444 13.16 -21.25 17.92
N LEU A 445 13.13 -22.58 17.86
CA LEU A 445 12.22 -23.40 18.67
C LEU A 445 12.44 -23.23 20.17
N GLN A 446 13.69 -23.05 20.61
CA GLN A 446 14.00 -22.74 22.01
C GLN A 446 13.50 -21.35 22.42
N ALA A 447 13.53 -20.37 21.51
CA ALA A 447 13.07 -19.01 21.78
C ALA A 447 11.53 -18.90 21.88
N VAL A 448 10.79 -19.69 21.10
CA VAL A 448 9.30 -19.63 21.04
C VAL A 448 8.62 -19.60 22.42
N PRO A 449 8.84 -20.57 23.33
CA PRO A 449 8.15 -20.55 24.63
C PRO A 449 8.56 -19.35 25.50
N LEU A 450 9.78 -18.83 25.33
CA LEU A 450 10.24 -17.63 26.02
C LEU A 450 9.51 -16.39 25.49
N LEU A 451 9.39 -16.25 24.17
CA LEU A 451 8.61 -15.18 23.53
C LEU A 451 7.13 -15.22 23.98
N VAL A 452 6.54 -16.42 24.10
CA VAL A 452 5.18 -16.59 24.65
C VAL A 452 5.09 -16.10 26.10
N ALA A 453 6.12 -16.28 26.92
CA ALA A 453 6.15 -15.77 28.28
C ALA A 453 6.23 -14.23 28.30
N HIS A 454 7.04 -13.62 27.44
CA HIS A 454 7.22 -12.16 27.32
C HIS A 454 5.98 -11.39 26.84
N LEU A 455 4.95 -12.07 26.31
CA LEU A 455 3.63 -11.47 26.07
C LEU A 455 2.95 -10.95 27.35
N GLN A 456 3.43 -11.36 28.53
CA GLN A 456 2.92 -10.92 29.84
C GLN A 456 3.71 -9.75 30.44
N ALA A 457 4.70 -9.22 29.72
CA ALA A 457 5.46 -8.07 30.19
C ALA A 457 4.55 -6.85 30.41
N GLU A 458 4.86 -6.01 31.39
CA GLU A 458 4.14 -4.76 31.63
C GLU A 458 4.53 -3.66 30.63
N SER A 459 5.74 -3.76 30.05
CA SER A 459 6.22 -2.83 29.04
C SER A 459 5.51 -3.05 27.70
N THR A 460 4.83 -2.01 27.22
CA THR A 460 4.19 -2.00 25.89
C THR A 460 5.14 -2.41 24.77
N VAL A 461 6.39 -1.97 24.80
CA VAL A 461 7.37 -2.30 23.77
C VAL A 461 7.72 -3.79 23.79
N GLU A 462 7.96 -4.35 24.97
CA GLU A 462 8.42 -5.73 25.14
C GLU A 462 7.37 -6.75 24.65
N HIS A 463 6.13 -6.67 25.15
CA HIS A 463 5.10 -7.63 24.72
C HIS A 463 4.66 -7.41 23.28
N THR A 464 4.78 -6.19 22.75
CA THR A 464 4.53 -5.91 21.33
C THR A 464 5.59 -6.54 20.44
N TYR A 465 6.87 -6.41 20.81
CA TYR A 465 7.96 -7.07 20.11
C TYR A 465 7.84 -8.58 20.22
N ALA A 466 7.43 -9.12 21.36
CA ALA A 466 7.19 -10.56 21.51
C ALA A 466 6.10 -11.05 20.55
N ALA A 467 4.97 -10.34 20.48
CA ALA A 467 3.90 -10.64 19.53
C ALA A 467 4.37 -10.55 18.07
N HIS A 468 5.13 -9.50 17.74
CA HIS A 468 5.65 -9.33 16.38
C HIS A 468 6.70 -10.39 16.02
N ALA A 469 7.59 -10.76 16.94
CA ALA A 469 8.55 -11.83 16.73
C ALA A 469 7.83 -13.17 16.45
N LEU A 470 6.82 -13.52 17.26
CA LEU A 470 6.03 -14.73 17.07
C LEU A 470 5.33 -14.76 15.71
N GLU A 471 4.66 -13.68 15.30
CA GLU A 471 3.97 -13.64 13.99
C GLU A 471 4.95 -13.81 12.82
N ARG A 472 6.13 -13.20 12.90
CA ARG A 472 7.20 -13.35 11.90
C ARG A 472 7.72 -14.78 11.86
N LEU A 473 7.93 -15.41 13.01
CA LEU A 473 8.39 -16.80 13.08
C LEU A 473 7.37 -17.79 12.48
N PHE A 474 6.06 -17.59 12.73
CA PHE A 474 4.99 -18.45 12.22
C PHE A 474 4.79 -18.38 10.69
N THR A 475 5.26 -17.30 10.06
CA THR A 475 5.19 -17.12 8.61
C THR A 475 6.43 -17.60 7.86
N MET A 476 7.48 -18.02 8.57
CA MET A 476 8.70 -18.51 7.95
C MET A 476 8.46 -19.81 7.15
N ARG A 477 9.24 -19.94 6.07
CA ARG A 477 9.23 -21.11 5.19
C ARG A 477 10.66 -21.68 5.10
N GLY A 478 10.77 -23.00 5.16
CA GLY A 478 12.01 -23.72 4.95
C GLY A 478 12.36 -23.86 3.46
N PRO A 479 13.48 -24.53 3.13
CA PRO A 479 13.99 -24.66 1.75
C PRO A 479 12.98 -25.26 0.76
N ASN A 480 12.10 -26.15 1.23
CA ASN A 480 11.07 -26.79 0.41
C ASN A 480 9.72 -26.05 0.41
N ASN A 481 9.71 -24.76 0.79
CA ASN A 481 8.51 -23.95 0.99
C ASN A 481 7.54 -24.52 2.07
N SER A 482 8.02 -25.43 2.92
CA SER A 482 7.27 -25.95 4.07
C SER A 482 7.30 -24.96 5.23
N THR A 483 6.26 -24.89 6.05
CA THR A 483 6.26 -24.06 7.27
C THR A 483 7.42 -24.48 8.19
N LEU A 484 8.22 -23.50 8.65
CA LEU A 484 9.40 -23.78 9.46
C LEU A 484 9.03 -24.30 10.87
N ILE A 485 8.12 -23.58 11.53
CA ILE A 485 7.51 -23.98 12.80
C ILE A 485 6.15 -24.59 12.50
N THR A 486 5.94 -25.82 12.96
CA THR A 486 4.75 -26.60 12.64
C THR A 486 3.72 -26.55 13.77
N PRO A 487 2.43 -26.85 13.48
CA PRO A 487 1.41 -26.95 14.53
C PRO A 487 1.75 -27.99 15.60
N ALA A 488 2.43 -29.08 15.23
CA ALA A 488 2.85 -30.12 16.16
C ALA A 488 3.89 -29.62 17.18
N GLU A 489 4.84 -28.78 16.73
CA GLU A 489 5.85 -28.15 17.61
C GLU A 489 5.22 -27.11 18.55
N MET A 490 4.14 -26.46 18.12
CA MET A 490 3.41 -25.48 18.93
C MET A 490 2.40 -26.11 19.90
N ALA A 491 2.00 -27.37 19.69
CA ALA A 491 0.93 -28.02 20.44
C ALA A 491 1.07 -27.91 21.98
N PRO A 492 2.27 -28.04 22.60
CA PRO A 492 2.42 -27.91 24.06
C PRO A 492 2.17 -26.49 24.59
N PHE A 493 2.25 -25.48 23.72
CA PHE A 493 2.22 -24.06 24.10
C PHE A 493 0.96 -23.35 23.59
N THR A 494 0.07 -24.03 22.86
CA THR A 494 -1.13 -23.45 22.24
C THR A 494 -2.01 -22.69 23.23
N GLU A 495 -2.39 -23.32 24.35
CA GLU A 495 -3.26 -22.68 25.33
C GLU A 495 -2.59 -21.44 25.96
N GLN A 496 -1.31 -21.56 26.32
CA GLN A 496 -0.55 -20.46 26.91
C GLN A 496 -0.39 -19.29 25.93
N LEU A 497 -0.05 -19.57 24.67
CA LEU A 497 0.05 -18.58 23.60
C LEU A 497 -1.25 -17.80 23.44
N LEU A 498 -2.37 -18.50 23.29
CA LEU A 498 -3.68 -17.88 23.09
C LEU A 498 -4.08 -17.04 24.30
N ASN A 499 -3.97 -17.60 25.51
CA ASN A 499 -4.29 -16.87 26.73
C ASN A 499 -3.43 -15.61 26.89
N ASN A 500 -2.13 -15.69 26.62
CA ASN A 500 -1.22 -14.56 26.78
C ASN A 500 -1.45 -13.47 25.73
N LEU A 501 -1.72 -13.83 24.46
CA LEU A 501 -2.04 -12.84 23.42
C LEU A 501 -3.30 -12.03 23.76
N PHE A 502 -4.36 -12.69 24.23
CA PHE A 502 -5.60 -12.00 24.60
C PHE A 502 -5.46 -11.21 25.91
N LYS A 503 -4.64 -11.68 26.88
CA LYS A 503 -4.28 -10.90 28.06
C LYS A 503 -3.47 -9.65 27.69
N ALA A 504 -2.56 -9.73 26.71
CA ALA A 504 -1.78 -8.58 26.25
C ALA A 504 -2.69 -7.47 25.70
N LEU A 505 -3.80 -7.80 25.03
CA LEU A 505 -4.82 -6.83 24.61
C LEU A 505 -5.60 -6.18 25.76
N ALA A 506 -5.50 -6.71 26.98
CA ALA A 506 -6.10 -6.14 28.18
C ALA A 506 -5.11 -5.27 28.97
N LEU A 507 -3.82 -5.26 28.60
CA LEU A 507 -2.82 -4.41 29.23
C LEU A 507 -3.04 -2.93 28.88
N PRO A 508 -2.72 -2.00 29.80
CA PRO A 508 -2.79 -0.56 29.53
C PRO A 508 -2.00 -0.17 28.27
N GLY A 509 -2.57 0.72 27.45
CA GLY A 509 -1.94 1.16 26.19
C GLY A 509 -1.93 0.12 25.06
N SER A 510 -2.38 -1.11 25.29
CA SER A 510 -2.29 -2.20 24.31
C SER A 510 -3.63 -2.70 23.80
N SER A 511 -4.71 -2.00 24.14
CA SER A 511 -6.07 -2.38 23.78
C SER A 511 -6.27 -2.48 22.27
N GLU A 512 -5.78 -1.53 21.48
CA GLU A 512 -5.90 -1.52 20.01
C GLU A 512 -4.54 -1.79 19.33
N ASN A 513 -3.68 -2.60 19.97
CA ASN A 513 -2.35 -2.90 19.45
C ASN A 513 -2.41 -3.86 18.25
N GLU A 514 -2.10 -3.34 17.06
CA GLU A 514 -2.21 -4.06 15.79
C GLU A 514 -1.26 -5.27 15.67
N TYR A 515 -0.08 -5.20 16.28
CA TYR A 515 0.91 -6.28 16.24
C TYR A 515 0.42 -7.50 17.03
N ILE A 516 -0.24 -7.28 18.17
CA ILE A 516 -0.86 -8.35 18.95
C ILE A 516 -2.02 -8.97 18.17
N MET A 517 -2.92 -8.16 17.59
CA MET A 517 -4.04 -8.69 16.80
C MET A 517 -3.56 -9.47 15.57
N LYS A 518 -2.48 -9.01 14.91
CA LYS A 518 -1.82 -9.73 13.82
C LYS A 518 -1.21 -11.06 14.30
N ALA A 519 -0.62 -11.09 15.49
CA ALA A 519 -0.10 -12.31 16.09
C ALA A 519 -1.21 -13.31 16.42
N ILE A 520 -2.38 -12.85 16.89
CA ILE A 520 -3.59 -13.68 17.06
C ILE A 520 -4.01 -14.30 15.73
N MET A 521 -4.17 -13.47 14.69
CA MET A 521 -4.52 -13.92 13.34
C MET A 521 -3.52 -14.97 12.81
N ARG A 522 -2.21 -14.72 12.94
CA ARG A 522 -1.16 -15.67 12.50
C ARG A 522 -1.13 -16.94 13.32
N SER A 523 -1.40 -16.87 14.62
CA SER A 523 -1.53 -18.05 15.48
C SER A 523 -2.69 -18.92 15.02
N PHE A 524 -3.84 -18.34 14.69
CA PHE A 524 -4.99 -19.10 14.16
C PHE A 524 -4.66 -19.74 12.80
N SER A 525 -4.01 -18.97 11.92
CA SER A 525 -3.58 -19.45 10.60
C SER A 525 -2.55 -20.58 10.68
N LEU A 526 -1.64 -20.56 11.67
CA LEU A 526 -0.69 -21.65 11.88
C LEU A 526 -1.40 -22.88 12.45
N LEU A 527 -2.12 -22.72 13.57
CA LEU A 527 -2.61 -23.83 14.39
C LEU A 527 -3.82 -24.56 13.80
N GLN A 528 -4.61 -23.91 12.94
CA GLN A 528 -5.74 -24.52 12.22
C GLN A 528 -6.66 -25.32 13.16
N GLU A 529 -6.91 -26.60 12.89
CA GLU A 529 -7.85 -27.44 13.66
C GLU A 529 -7.51 -27.53 15.16
N ALA A 530 -6.25 -27.28 15.56
CA ALA A 530 -5.82 -27.32 16.96
C ALA A 530 -6.47 -26.22 17.83
N ILE A 531 -7.04 -25.15 17.24
CA ILE A 531 -7.70 -24.09 18.03
C ILE A 531 -9.21 -24.31 18.20
N VAL A 532 -9.81 -25.30 17.53
CA VAL A 532 -11.29 -25.46 17.46
C VAL A 532 -11.92 -25.54 18.86
N SER A 533 -11.28 -26.24 19.81
CA SER A 533 -11.77 -26.35 21.20
C SER A 533 -11.72 -25.03 21.97
N TYR A 534 -10.89 -24.07 21.55
CA TYR A 534 -10.71 -22.78 22.22
C TYR A 534 -11.61 -21.69 21.61
N ILE A 535 -12.01 -21.83 20.34
CA ILE A 535 -12.83 -20.85 19.61
C ILE A 535 -14.09 -20.39 20.37
N PRO A 536 -14.89 -21.26 21.04
CA PRO A 536 -16.09 -20.81 21.74
C PRO A 536 -15.83 -19.73 22.81
N THR A 537 -14.66 -19.77 23.47
CA THR A 537 -14.26 -18.74 24.44
C THR A 537 -13.65 -17.53 23.74
N LEU A 538 -12.80 -17.74 22.73
CA LEU A 538 -12.10 -16.67 22.02
C LEU A 538 -13.05 -15.78 21.20
N ILE A 539 -14.10 -16.35 20.60
CA ILE A 539 -15.07 -15.59 19.82
C ILE A 539 -15.82 -14.57 20.67
N GLY A 540 -16.16 -14.91 21.92
CA GLY A 540 -16.77 -13.95 22.86
C GLY A 540 -15.86 -12.74 23.12
N GLN A 541 -14.55 -12.97 23.26
CA GLN A 541 -13.57 -11.90 23.46
C GLN A 541 -13.38 -11.05 22.19
N LEU A 542 -13.29 -11.68 21.01
CA LEU A 542 -13.17 -10.97 19.72
C LEU A 542 -14.42 -10.12 19.43
N THR A 543 -15.61 -10.66 19.66
CA THR A 543 -16.88 -9.94 19.45
C THR A 543 -17.04 -8.78 20.43
N HIS A 544 -16.69 -8.97 21.71
CA HIS A 544 -16.66 -7.89 22.68
C HIS A 544 -15.69 -6.78 22.24
N LYS A 545 -14.52 -7.17 21.73
CA LYS A 545 -13.54 -6.21 21.22
C LYS A 545 -14.05 -5.45 20.01
N LEU A 546 -14.66 -6.15 19.04
CA LEU A 546 -15.28 -5.57 17.85
C LEU A 546 -16.32 -4.51 18.23
N LEU A 547 -17.18 -4.80 19.20
CA LEU A 547 -18.18 -3.86 19.70
C LEU A 547 -17.56 -2.62 20.36
N LEU A 548 -16.44 -2.79 21.08
CA LEU A 548 -15.75 -1.68 21.70
C LEU A 548 -15.12 -0.75 20.65
N VAL A 549 -14.41 -1.31 19.66
CA VAL A 549 -13.74 -0.51 18.63
C VAL A 549 -14.72 0.07 17.60
N SER A 550 -15.90 -0.53 17.40
CA SER A 550 -16.92 0.03 16.48
C SER A 550 -17.51 1.34 16.97
N ARG A 551 -17.39 1.66 18.26
CA ARG A 551 -17.83 2.96 18.81
C ARG A 551 -16.89 4.11 18.47
N ASN A 552 -15.62 3.81 18.19
CA ASN A 552 -14.61 4.78 17.80
C ASN A 552 -13.47 4.11 17.01
N PRO A 553 -13.67 3.82 15.72
CA PRO A 553 -12.68 3.13 14.92
C PRO A 553 -11.46 4.03 14.67
N SER A 554 -10.37 3.81 15.42
CA SER A 554 -9.19 4.69 15.39
C SER A 554 -7.95 4.05 14.75
N LYS A 555 -7.82 2.72 14.79
CA LYS A 555 -6.65 1.97 14.30
C LYS A 555 -7.01 1.01 13.14
N PRO A 556 -6.80 1.40 11.86
CA PRO A 556 -7.25 0.62 10.69
C PRO A 556 -6.62 -0.77 10.58
N HIS A 557 -5.31 -0.93 10.81
CA HIS A 557 -4.66 -2.25 10.73
C HIS A 557 -5.13 -3.19 11.84
N PHE A 558 -5.30 -2.69 13.07
CA PHE A 558 -5.89 -3.47 14.16
C PHE A 558 -7.28 -4.00 13.76
N ASN A 559 -8.14 -3.12 13.25
CA ASN A 559 -9.50 -3.49 12.82
C ASN A 559 -9.47 -4.53 11.69
N HIS A 560 -8.58 -4.36 10.72
CA HIS A 560 -8.38 -5.33 9.64
C HIS A 560 -8.00 -6.72 10.17
N TYR A 561 -6.96 -6.82 11.02
CA TYR A 561 -6.54 -8.10 11.59
C TYR A 561 -7.57 -8.71 12.54
N LEU A 562 -8.41 -7.89 13.18
CA LEU A 562 -9.54 -8.36 14.00
C LEU A 562 -10.58 -9.06 13.12
N PHE A 563 -10.99 -8.45 12.00
CA PHE A 563 -11.90 -9.08 11.05
C PHE A 563 -11.30 -10.33 10.39
N GLU A 564 -10.01 -10.34 10.06
CA GLU A 564 -9.32 -11.54 9.56
C GLU A 564 -9.31 -12.67 10.59
N SER A 565 -9.10 -12.36 11.86
CA SER A 565 -9.15 -13.34 12.95
C SER A 565 -10.55 -13.94 13.12
N LEU A 566 -11.60 -13.13 12.94
CA LEU A 566 -12.99 -13.61 12.90
C LEU A 566 -13.23 -14.53 11.70
N CYS A 567 -12.80 -14.15 10.49
CA CYS A 567 -12.93 -14.98 9.29
C CYS A 567 -12.18 -16.31 9.41
N LEU A 568 -10.98 -16.31 9.97
CA LEU A 568 -10.22 -17.53 10.27
C LEU A 568 -10.96 -18.44 11.24
N SER A 569 -11.48 -17.87 12.33
CA SER A 569 -12.25 -18.62 13.34
C SER A 569 -13.46 -19.32 12.71
N ILE A 570 -14.20 -18.60 11.86
CA ILE A 570 -15.33 -19.13 11.10
C ILE A 570 -14.87 -20.26 10.17
N ARG A 571 -13.83 -20.04 9.35
CA ARG A 571 -13.38 -21.03 8.37
C ARG A 571 -12.85 -22.30 9.01
N ILE A 572 -12.02 -22.19 10.04
CA ILE A 572 -11.42 -23.33 10.72
C ILE A 572 -12.53 -24.19 11.35
N THR A 573 -13.45 -23.55 12.08
CA THR A 573 -14.51 -24.26 12.81
C THR A 573 -15.56 -24.84 11.87
N CYS A 574 -16.03 -24.07 10.90
CA CYS A 574 -17.07 -24.52 9.97
C CYS A 574 -16.56 -25.53 8.93
N LYS A 575 -15.25 -25.58 8.66
CA LYS A 575 -14.62 -26.67 7.90
C LYS A 575 -14.68 -27.98 8.67
N ALA A 576 -14.48 -27.95 9.99
CA ALA A 576 -14.58 -29.11 10.86
C ALA A 576 -16.04 -29.54 11.08
N ASN A 577 -16.95 -28.57 11.27
CA ASN A 577 -18.37 -28.82 11.40
C ASN A 577 -19.21 -27.65 10.88
N THR A 578 -19.86 -27.83 9.72
CA THR A 578 -20.65 -26.77 9.06
C THR A 578 -21.85 -26.30 9.88
N THR A 579 -22.37 -27.09 10.82
CA THR A 579 -23.52 -26.68 11.64
C THR A 579 -23.20 -25.58 12.64
N THR A 580 -21.91 -25.31 12.91
CA THR A 580 -21.50 -24.26 13.85
C THR A 580 -21.66 -22.85 13.28
N VAL A 581 -21.98 -22.70 11.99
CA VAL A 581 -22.20 -21.40 11.34
C VAL A 581 -23.27 -20.58 12.09
N GLY A 582 -24.35 -21.23 12.55
CA GLY A 582 -25.42 -20.57 13.31
C GLY A 582 -24.94 -19.96 14.63
N SER A 583 -23.98 -20.61 15.32
CA SER A 583 -23.41 -20.06 16.56
C SER A 583 -22.57 -18.80 16.31
N PHE A 584 -21.89 -18.70 15.16
CA PHE A 584 -21.20 -17.47 14.79
C PHE A 584 -22.19 -16.36 14.42
N GLU A 585 -23.29 -16.69 13.74
CA GLU A 585 -24.35 -15.73 13.44
C GLU A 585 -25.00 -15.17 14.71
N GLU A 586 -25.34 -16.03 15.67
CA GLU A 586 -25.87 -15.62 16.98
C GLU A 586 -24.91 -14.67 17.72
N ALA A 587 -23.60 -14.90 17.63
CA ALA A 587 -22.60 -14.06 18.27
C ALA A 587 -22.36 -12.73 17.54
N LEU A 588 -22.33 -12.73 16.20
CA LEU A 588 -21.87 -11.57 15.41
C LEU A 588 -23.00 -10.67 14.93
N PHE A 589 -24.20 -11.20 14.67
CA PHE A 589 -25.30 -10.42 14.10
C PHE A 589 -25.76 -9.24 14.96
N PRO A 590 -25.81 -9.34 16.30
CA PRO A 590 -26.11 -8.18 17.14
C PRO A 590 -25.13 -7.03 16.91
N VAL A 591 -23.83 -7.32 16.85
CA VAL A 591 -22.78 -6.31 16.65
C VAL A 591 -22.82 -5.76 15.22
N PHE A 592 -23.04 -6.61 14.21
CA PHE A 592 -23.20 -6.17 12.82
C PHE A 592 -24.42 -5.26 12.65
N THR A 593 -25.52 -5.57 13.33
CA THR A 593 -26.73 -4.72 13.31
C THR A 593 -26.43 -3.34 13.91
N GLU A 594 -25.72 -3.28 15.04
CA GLU A 594 -25.31 -2.02 15.65
C GLU A 594 -24.38 -1.20 14.74
N ILE A 595 -23.39 -1.84 14.11
CA ILE A 595 -22.48 -1.22 13.13
C ILE A 595 -23.26 -0.62 11.94
N LEU A 596 -24.21 -1.38 11.38
CA LEU A 596 -24.99 -0.96 10.23
C LEU A 596 -26.01 0.14 10.58
N GLN A 597 -26.65 0.07 11.76
CA GLN A 597 -27.61 1.07 12.21
C GLN A 597 -26.96 2.40 12.56
N ASN A 598 -25.78 2.35 13.20
CA ASN A 598 -25.00 3.54 13.54
C ASN A 598 -24.17 4.08 12.37
N ASP A 599 -24.24 3.43 11.20
CA ASP A 599 -23.50 3.80 9.99
C ASP A 599 -21.99 3.96 10.21
N VAL A 600 -21.37 3.01 10.93
CA VAL A 600 -19.92 3.00 11.19
C VAL A 600 -19.19 2.60 9.90
N GLN A 601 -19.00 3.58 9.02
CA GLN A 601 -18.61 3.42 7.61
C GLN A 601 -17.33 2.61 7.43
N GLU A 602 -16.42 2.75 8.39
CA GLU A 602 -15.15 2.06 8.51
C GLU A 602 -15.28 0.54 8.52
N PHE A 603 -16.38 0.02 9.10
CA PHE A 603 -16.59 -1.41 9.33
C PHE A 603 -17.63 -2.02 8.40
N VAL A 604 -18.48 -1.20 7.78
CA VAL A 604 -19.53 -1.66 6.86
C VAL A 604 -18.99 -2.60 5.75
N PRO A 605 -17.89 -2.29 5.04
CA PRO A 605 -17.31 -3.20 4.05
C PRO A 605 -16.89 -4.55 4.65
N TYR A 606 -16.29 -4.56 5.84
CA TYR A 606 -15.86 -5.77 6.51
C TYR A 606 -17.04 -6.65 6.94
N VAL A 607 -18.08 -6.02 7.52
CA VAL A 607 -19.32 -6.72 7.90
C VAL A 607 -19.91 -7.46 6.69
N PHE A 608 -20.00 -6.81 5.53
CA PHE A 608 -20.52 -7.47 4.33
C PHE A 608 -19.63 -8.64 3.85
N GLN A 609 -18.31 -8.55 3.99
CA GLN A 609 -17.41 -9.67 3.68
C GLN A 609 -17.63 -10.87 4.63
N VAL A 610 -17.74 -10.63 5.94
CA VAL A 610 -17.98 -11.69 6.92
C VAL A 610 -19.37 -12.31 6.75
N MET A 611 -20.39 -11.49 6.51
CA MET A 611 -21.75 -11.98 6.22
C MET A 611 -21.79 -12.84 4.95
N SER A 612 -21.02 -12.46 3.91
CA SER A 612 -20.89 -13.26 2.68
C SER A 612 -20.29 -14.62 3.00
N LEU A 613 -19.17 -14.65 3.74
CA LEU A 613 -18.52 -15.89 4.16
C LEU A 613 -19.46 -16.82 4.94
N LEU A 614 -20.18 -16.29 5.92
CA LEU A 614 -21.15 -17.06 6.72
C LEU A 614 -22.26 -17.65 5.83
N LEU A 615 -22.83 -16.85 4.92
CA LEU A 615 -23.89 -17.30 4.03
C LEU A 615 -23.41 -18.35 3.02
N GLU A 616 -22.21 -18.20 2.48
CA GLU A 616 -21.60 -19.16 1.55
C GLU A 616 -21.40 -20.55 2.18
N ILE A 617 -21.14 -20.60 3.50
CA ILE A 617 -20.93 -21.83 4.27
C ILE A 617 -22.25 -22.61 4.47
N HIS A 618 -23.40 -21.96 4.48
CA HIS A 618 -24.69 -22.65 4.62
C HIS A 618 -24.92 -23.66 3.49
N THR A 619 -25.34 -24.88 3.88
CA THR A 619 -25.66 -25.96 2.95
C THR A 619 -27.17 -26.10 2.70
N SER A 620 -28.00 -25.44 3.50
CA SER A 620 -29.46 -25.47 3.43
C SER A 620 -30.05 -24.17 2.84
N SER A 621 -31.39 -24.05 2.86
CA SER A 621 -32.10 -22.82 2.48
C SER A 621 -31.57 -21.59 3.21
N ILE A 622 -31.60 -20.44 2.53
CA ILE A 622 -31.23 -19.14 3.09
C ILE A 622 -31.95 -18.86 4.44
N PRO A 623 -31.23 -18.46 5.51
CA PRO A 623 -31.86 -18.17 6.79
C PRO A 623 -32.80 -16.95 6.76
N ASN A 624 -33.84 -16.96 7.59
CA ASN A 624 -34.83 -15.87 7.67
C ASN A 624 -34.23 -14.52 8.07
N SER A 625 -33.19 -14.53 8.92
CA SER A 625 -32.45 -13.33 9.33
C SER A 625 -31.80 -12.61 8.14
N TYR A 626 -31.20 -13.36 7.22
CA TYR A 626 -30.70 -12.82 5.96
C TYR A 626 -31.82 -12.30 5.07
N MET A 627 -32.92 -13.03 4.92
CA MET A 627 -34.05 -12.57 4.10
C MET A 627 -34.69 -11.27 4.63
N ALA A 628 -34.69 -11.04 5.94
CA ALA A 628 -35.13 -9.77 6.52
C ALA A 628 -34.21 -8.58 6.15
N LEU A 629 -32.91 -8.84 5.96
CA LEU A 629 -31.93 -7.82 5.55
C LEU A 629 -31.95 -7.54 4.04
N PHE A 630 -32.40 -8.49 3.22
CA PHE A 630 -32.33 -8.39 1.75
C PHE A 630 -32.90 -7.08 1.17
N PRO A 631 -34.09 -6.58 1.56
CA PRO A 631 -34.62 -5.33 1.02
C PRO A 631 -33.75 -4.11 1.32
N HIS A 632 -33.03 -4.12 2.44
CA HIS A 632 -32.17 -3.02 2.88
C HIS A 632 -30.89 -2.97 2.03
N LEU A 633 -30.36 -4.13 1.64
CA LEU A 633 -29.17 -4.22 0.78
C LEU A 633 -29.39 -3.64 -0.63
N LEU A 634 -30.64 -3.53 -1.08
CA LEU A 634 -31.01 -2.98 -2.38
C LEU A 634 -31.17 -1.45 -2.36
N GLN A 635 -31.05 -0.79 -1.20
CA GLN A 635 -31.24 0.64 -1.09
C GLN A 635 -30.09 1.42 -1.77
N PRO A 636 -30.37 2.41 -2.64
CA PRO A 636 -29.35 3.10 -3.44
C PRO A 636 -28.19 3.72 -2.64
N VAL A 637 -28.45 4.15 -1.39
CA VAL A 637 -27.48 4.82 -0.50
C VAL A 637 -26.26 3.94 -0.20
N LEU A 638 -26.45 2.62 -0.04
CA LEU A 638 -25.35 1.69 0.23
C LEU A 638 -24.38 1.57 -0.95
N TRP A 639 -24.87 1.83 -2.16
CA TRP A 639 -24.17 1.71 -3.43
C TRP A 639 -23.53 3.01 -3.92
N GLU A 640 -23.63 4.10 -3.15
CA GLU A 640 -22.92 5.35 -3.43
C GLU A 640 -21.48 5.31 -2.93
N ARG A 641 -21.20 4.47 -1.93
CA ARG A 641 -19.87 4.32 -1.33
C ARG A 641 -19.07 3.28 -2.08
N THR A 642 -17.99 3.69 -2.74
CA THR A 642 -17.13 2.81 -3.55
C THR A 642 -16.56 1.64 -2.74
N GLY A 643 -16.17 1.87 -1.49
CA GLY A 643 -15.65 0.84 -0.58
C GLY A 643 -16.63 -0.30 -0.28
N ASN A 644 -17.94 -0.04 -0.38
CA ASN A 644 -18.98 -1.04 -0.12
C ASN A 644 -19.30 -1.91 -1.33
N ILE A 645 -18.95 -1.47 -2.55
CA ILE A 645 -19.43 -2.10 -3.78
C ILE A 645 -18.95 -3.55 -3.92
N PRO A 646 -17.63 -3.86 -3.88
CA PRO A 646 -17.18 -5.25 -4.04
C PRO A 646 -17.79 -6.23 -3.00
N PRO A 647 -17.82 -5.92 -1.69
CA PRO A 647 -18.35 -6.87 -0.71
C PRO A 647 -19.88 -6.97 -0.74
N LEU A 648 -20.60 -5.90 -1.11
CA LEU A 648 -22.05 -5.99 -1.34
C LEU A 648 -22.40 -6.86 -2.54
N VAL A 649 -21.65 -6.73 -3.64
CA VAL A 649 -21.86 -7.56 -4.84
C VAL A 649 -21.67 -9.02 -4.47
N ARG A 650 -20.59 -9.34 -3.76
CA ARG A 650 -20.33 -10.69 -3.29
C ARG A 650 -21.45 -11.19 -2.37
N LEU A 651 -21.92 -10.36 -1.43
CA LEU A 651 -23.02 -10.73 -0.55
C LEU A 651 -24.27 -11.07 -1.36
N LEU A 652 -24.64 -10.23 -2.33
CA LEU A 652 -25.77 -10.50 -3.22
C LEU A 652 -25.58 -11.78 -4.05
N GLN A 653 -24.36 -12.09 -4.50
CA GLN A 653 -24.09 -13.37 -5.17
C GLN A 653 -24.37 -14.57 -4.24
N ALA A 654 -23.94 -14.50 -2.98
CA ALA A 654 -24.23 -15.53 -1.99
C ALA A 654 -25.74 -15.68 -1.70
N TYR A 655 -26.49 -14.56 -1.64
CA TYR A 655 -27.95 -14.58 -1.56
C TYR A 655 -28.59 -15.29 -2.75
N LEU A 656 -28.11 -15.04 -3.97
CA LEU A 656 -28.63 -15.66 -5.19
C LEU A 656 -28.31 -17.15 -5.22
N GLU A 657 -27.09 -17.54 -4.87
CA GLU A 657 -26.64 -18.94 -4.83
C GLU A 657 -27.47 -19.78 -3.85
N LYS A 658 -27.70 -19.28 -2.62
CA LYS A 658 -28.40 -20.03 -1.56
C LYS A 658 -29.92 -19.83 -1.57
N GLY A 659 -30.39 -18.72 -2.12
CA GLY A 659 -31.74 -18.22 -1.94
C GLY A 659 -32.47 -17.85 -3.23
N GLY A 660 -31.90 -18.10 -4.42
CA GLY A 660 -32.49 -17.66 -5.70
C GLY A 660 -33.96 -18.07 -5.89
N ALA A 661 -34.31 -19.32 -5.57
CA ALA A 661 -35.69 -19.80 -5.62
C ALA A 661 -36.59 -19.12 -4.57
N THR A 662 -36.11 -18.96 -3.34
CA THR A 662 -36.84 -18.29 -2.25
C THR A 662 -37.07 -16.81 -2.54
N ILE A 663 -36.09 -16.12 -3.12
CA ILE A 663 -36.22 -14.73 -3.57
C ILE A 663 -37.29 -14.65 -4.66
N ALA A 664 -37.26 -15.56 -5.65
CA ALA A 664 -38.25 -15.61 -6.71
C ALA A 664 -39.68 -15.88 -6.21
N SER A 665 -39.86 -16.71 -5.17
CA SER A 665 -41.18 -17.04 -4.64
C SER A 665 -41.70 -16.05 -3.60
N SER A 666 -40.83 -15.58 -2.71
CA SER A 666 -41.22 -14.88 -1.47
C SER A 666 -40.82 -13.40 -1.45
N ALA A 667 -40.00 -12.96 -2.40
CA ALA A 667 -39.55 -11.57 -2.55
C ALA A 667 -39.54 -11.13 -4.02
N ALA A 668 -40.51 -11.63 -4.82
CA ALA A 668 -40.61 -11.33 -6.25
C ALA A 668 -40.72 -9.82 -6.53
N ASP A 669 -41.36 -9.06 -5.64
CA ASP A 669 -41.47 -7.61 -5.70
C ASP A 669 -40.13 -6.87 -5.52
N LYS A 670 -39.08 -7.57 -5.07
CA LYS A 670 -37.73 -7.03 -4.89
C LYS A 670 -36.81 -7.25 -6.09
N ILE A 671 -37.18 -8.10 -7.05
CA ILE A 671 -36.38 -8.35 -8.28
C ILE A 671 -36.08 -7.04 -9.05
N PRO A 672 -37.03 -6.11 -9.22
CA PRO A 672 -36.72 -4.81 -9.85
C PRO A 672 -35.65 -4.01 -9.09
N GLY A 673 -35.61 -4.09 -7.76
CA GLY A 673 -34.58 -3.45 -6.95
C GLY A 673 -33.19 -4.04 -7.20
N LEU A 674 -33.09 -5.37 -7.29
CA LEU A 674 -31.86 -6.08 -7.66
C LEU A 674 -31.37 -5.69 -9.06
N LEU A 675 -32.28 -5.58 -10.03
CA LEU A 675 -31.95 -5.12 -11.38
C LEU A 675 -31.58 -3.63 -11.42
N GLY A 676 -32.14 -2.82 -10.52
CA GLY A 676 -31.74 -1.42 -10.32
C GLY A 676 -30.29 -1.29 -9.82
N VAL A 677 -29.85 -2.18 -8.93
CA VAL A 677 -28.45 -2.28 -8.51
C VAL A 677 -27.55 -2.61 -9.70
N PHE A 678 -27.90 -3.64 -10.48
CA PHE A 678 -27.18 -3.97 -11.73
C PHE A 678 -27.09 -2.76 -12.67
N GLN A 679 -28.19 -2.04 -12.90
CA GLN A 679 -28.22 -0.86 -13.74
C GLN A 679 -27.30 0.25 -13.23
N LYS A 680 -27.23 0.46 -11.92
CA LYS A 680 -26.30 1.43 -11.30
C LYS A 680 -24.84 1.04 -11.50
N LEU A 681 -24.51 -0.24 -11.30
CA LEU A 681 -23.14 -0.75 -11.45
C LEU A 681 -22.66 -0.66 -12.89
N ILE A 682 -23.48 -1.12 -13.84
CA ILE A 682 -23.11 -1.16 -15.26
C ILE A 682 -22.94 0.24 -15.86
N ALA A 683 -23.64 1.24 -15.31
CA ALA A 683 -23.51 2.65 -15.68
C ALA A 683 -22.17 3.29 -15.26
N SER A 684 -21.44 2.69 -14.31
CA SER A 684 -20.14 3.18 -13.83
C SER A 684 -19.00 2.52 -14.60
N LYS A 685 -18.08 3.33 -15.17
CA LYS A 685 -16.84 2.82 -15.78
C LYS A 685 -15.91 2.14 -14.76
N ALA A 686 -16.01 2.52 -13.48
CA ALA A 686 -15.18 1.95 -12.42
C ALA A 686 -15.72 0.60 -11.92
N ASN A 687 -17.04 0.38 -12.00
CA ASN A 687 -17.72 -0.74 -11.33
C ASN A 687 -18.49 -1.66 -12.30
N ASP A 688 -18.32 -1.49 -13.61
CA ASP A 688 -19.07 -2.25 -14.62
C ASP A 688 -18.88 -3.77 -14.50
N HIS A 689 -17.65 -4.24 -14.25
CA HIS A 689 -17.31 -5.64 -13.99
C HIS A 689 -18.09 -6.23 -12.81
N GLN A 690 -18.31 -5.46 -11.75
CA GLN A 690 -19.13 -5.88 -10.60
C GLN A 690 -20.60 -6.11 -10.98
N GLY A 691 -21.12 -5.28 -11.90
CA GLY A 691 -22.45 -5.47 -12.47
C GLY A 691 -22.58 -6.80 -13.21
N PHE A 692 -21.54 -7.19 -13.96
CA PHE A 692 -21.51 -8.49 -14.63
C PHE A 692 -21.40 -9.67 -13.66
N TYR A 693 -20.62 -9.56 -12.58
CA TYR A 693 -20.56 -10.60 -11.55
C TYR A 693 -21.94 -10.85 -10.93
N LEU A 694 -22.65 -9.78 -10.58
CA LEU A 694 -24.02 -9.88 -10.08
C LEU A 694 -24.94 -10.53 -11.11
N MET A 695 -24.88 -10.08 -12.36
CA MET A 695 -25.76 -10.58 -13.43
C MET A 695 -25.49 -12.04 -13.79
N ASN A 696 -24.23 -12.48 -13.79
CA ASN A 696 -23.86 -13.89 -13.98
C ASN A 696 -24.52 -14.77 -12.91
N SER A 697 -24.50 -14.35 -11.64
CA SER A 697 -25.17 -15.06 -10.54
C SER A 697 -26.69 -15.05 -10.66
N ILE A 698 -27.30 -13.96 -11.18
CA ILE A 698 -28.74 -13.93 -11.46
C ILE A 698 -29.09 -14.99 -12.50
N ILE A 699 -28.36 -15.05 -13.61
CA ILE A 699 -28.60 -16.04 -14.67
C ILE A 699 -28.41 -17.46 -14.16
N GLU A 700 -27.42 -17.69 -13.31
CA GLU A 700 -27.04 -19.02 -12.88
C GLU A 700 -28.00 -19.61 -11.85
N HIS A 701 -28.47 -18.80 -10.89
CA HIS A 701 -29.16 -19.32 -9.71
C HIS A 701 -30.65 -18.96 -9.62
N MET A 702 -31.13 -17.98 -10.39
CA MET A 702 -32.55 -17.64 -10.37
C MET A 702 -33.38 -18.51 -11.32
N PRO A 703 -34.62 -18.87 -10.93
CA PRO A 703 -35.55 -19.55 -11.83
C PRO A 703 -35.81 -18.76 -13.11
N THR A 704 -35.77 -19.44 -14.26
CA THR A 704 -35.89 -18.87 -15.59
C THR A 704 -37.09 -17.94 -15.71
N GLU A 705 -38.26 -18.37 -15.22
CA GLU A 705 -39.55 -17.70 -15.34
C GLU A 705 -39.55 -16.32 -14.67
N SER A 706 -38.79 -16.17 -13.58
CA SER A 706 -38.71 -14.93 -12.81
C SER A 706 -37.93 -13.82 -13.53
N ILE A 707 -37.03 -14.20 -14.45
CA ILE A 707 -36.13 -13.27 -15.15
C ILE A 707 -36.59 -13.01 -16.60
N VAL A 708 -37.37 -13.91 -17.21
CA VAL A 708 -37.80 -13.85 -18.63
C VAL A 708 -38.30 -12.46 -19.04
N GLN A 709 -39.18 -11.84 -18.25
CA GLN A 709 -39.78 -10.54 -18.59
C GLN A 709 -38.77 -9.37 -18.61
N TYR A 710 -37.61 -9.52 -17.97
CA TYR A 710 -36.60 -8.46 -17.85
C TYR A 710 -35.43 -8.60 -18.84
N ARG A 711 -35.27 -9.77 -19.48
CA ARG A 711 -34.10 -10.09 -20.34
C ARG A 711 -33.88 -9.06 -21.45
N LYS A 712 -34.95 -8.65 -22.12
CA LYS A 712 -34.86 -7.66 -23.21
C LYS A 712 -34.29 -6.34 -22.71
N GLN A 713 -34.76 -5.86 -21.55
CA GLN A 713 -34.29 -4.62 -20.95
C GLN A 713 -32.82 -4.71 -20.50
N ILE A 714 -32.39 -5.86 -19.95
CA ILE A 714 -31.00 -6.10 -19.56
C ILE A 714 -30.06 -5.94 -20.76
N PHE A 715 -30.38 -6.58 -21.89
CA PHE A 715 -29.57 -6.48 -23.10
C PHE A 715 -29.60 -5.08 -23.72
N ILE A 716 -30.75 -4.39 -23.71
CA ILE A 716 -30.82 -2.98 -24.16
C ILE A 716 -29.85 -2.10 -23.36
N LEU A 717 -29.82 -2.24 -22.03
CA LEU A 717 -28.89 -1.48 -21.17
C LEU A 717 -27.42 -1.80 -21.50
N LEU A 718 -27.08 -3.08 -21.67
CA LEU A 718 -25.72 -3.50 -22.03
C LEU A 718 -25.29 -2.92 -23.38
N PHE A 719 -26.16 -2.96 -24.39
CA PHE A 719 -25.87 -2.41 -25.71
C PHE A 719 -25.76 -0.88 -25.70
N GLN A 720 -26.57 -0.18 -24.91
CA GLN A 720 -26.43 1.26 -24.71
C GLN A 720 -25.07 1.63 -24.08
N ARG A 721 -24.59 0.84 -23.11
CA ARG A 721 -23.27 1.04 -22.50
C ARG A 721 -22.13 0.77 -23.46
N LEU A 722 -22.25 -0.31 -24.22
CA LEU A 722 -21.31 -0.68 -25.27
C LEU A 722 -21.16 0.41 -26.36
N GLN A 723 -22.26 1.08 -26.73
CA GLN A 723 -22.26 2.17 -27.71
C GLN A 723 -21.73 3.50 -27.13
N SER A 724 -22.13 3.84 -25.91
CA SER A 724 -21.83 5.15 -25.32
C SER A 724 -20.43 5.26 -24.74
N SER A 725 -19.95 4.22 -24.02
CA SER A 725 -18.71 4.30 -23.25
C SER A 725 -18.20 2.93 -22.77
N LYS A 726 -17.76 2.10 -23.71
CA LYS A 726 -17.15 0.79 -23.41
C LYS A 726 -15.74 0.93 -22.82
N THR A 727 -15.46 0.15 -21.78
CA THR A 727 -14.11 -0.07 -21.21
C THR A 727 -13.61 -1.45 -21.65
N THR A 728 -12.30 -1.71 -21.54
CA THR A 728 -11.78 -3.07 -21.79
C THR A 728 -12.40 -4.09 -20.83
N LYS A 729 -12.52 -3.74 -19.54
CA LYS A 729 -13.15 -4.60 -18.52
C LYS A 729 -14.59 -4.93 -18.88
N PHE A 730 -15.36 -3.94 -19.31
CA PHE A 730 -16.72 -4.14 -19.81
C PHE A 730 -16.75 -5.15 -20.96
N ILE A 731 -15.87 -5.02 -21.95
CA ILE A 731 -15.86 -5.93 -23.12
C ILE A 731 -15.53 -7.36 -22.68
N LYS A 732 -14.50 -7.55 -21.84
CA LYS A 732 -14.15 -8.87 -21.28
C LYS A 732 -15.35 -9.50 -20.54
N SER A 733 -15.93 -8.78 -19.58
CA SER A 733 -17.07 -9.26 -18.80
C SER A 733 -18.35 -9.46 -19.63
N PHE A 734 -18.58 -8.62 -20.64
CA PHE A 734 -19.69 -8.78 -21.58
C PHE A 734 -19.57 -10.08 -22.38
N MET A 735 -18.37 -10.42 -22.87
CA MET A 735 -18.14 -11.67 -23.59
C MET A 735 -18.40 -12.90 -22.71
N VAL A 736 -17.93 -12.88 -21.45
CA VAL A 736 -18.21 -13.95 -20.49
C VAL A 736 -19.72 -14.08 -20.25
N PHE A 737 -20.40 -12.95 -20.04
CA PHE A 737 -21.84 -12.92 -19.78
C PHE A 737 -22.69 -13.48 -20.94
N ILE A 738 -22.46 -13.04 -22.18
CA ILE A 738 -23.27 -13.51 -23.33
C ILE A 738 -23.04 -14.99 -23.62
N ASN A 739 -21.80 -15.48 -23.41
CA ASN A 739 -21.48 -16.89 -23.58
C ASN A 739 -22.10 -17.72 -22.45
N LEU A 740 -22.06 -17.24 -21.20
CA LEU A 740 -22.75 -17.88 -20.09
C LEU A 740 -24.27 -17.95 -20.31
N TYR A 741 -24.88 -16.87 -20.82
CA TYR A 741 -26.29 -16.86 -21.22
C TYR A 741 -26.57 -17.94 -22.28
N GLY A 742 -25.73 -18.02 -23.32
CA GLY A 742 -25.85 -19.05 -24.36
C GLY A 742 -25.64 -20.47 -23.83
N VAL A 743 -24.76 -20.66 -22.84
CA VAL A 743 -24.55 -21.96 -22.18
C VAL A 743 -25.80 -22.40 -21.41
N LYS A 744 -26.40 -21.50 -20.62
CA LYS A 744 -27.53 -21.79 -19.73
C LYS A 744 -28.88 -21.84 -20.46
N TYR A 745 -29.16 -20.92 -21.36
CA TYR A 745 -30.45 -20.81 -22.06
C TYR A 745 -30.44 -21.33 -23.51
N GLY A 746 -29.25 -21.63 -24.05
CA GLY A 746 -29.07 -22.12 -25.42
C GLY A 746 -28.70 -21.03 -26.42
N ALA A 747 -28.00 -21.43 -27.48
CA ALA A 747 -27.54 -20.51 -28.53
C ALA A 747 -28.68 -19.88 -29.34
N ILE A 748 -29.78 -20.62 -29.55
CA ILE A 748 -30.99 -20.11 -30.22
C ILE A 748 -31.59 -18.96 -29.41
N ALA A 749 -31.77 -19.15 -28.10
CA ALA A 749 -32.33 -18.11 -27.22
C ALA A 749 -31.46 -16.84 -27.20
N LEU A 750 -30.13 -16.97 -27.34
CA LEU A 750 -29.21 -15.84 -27.44
C LEU A 750 -29.37 -15.09 -28.78
N GLN A 751 -29.52 -15.82 -29.89
CA GLN A 751 -29.75 -15.21 -31.19
C GLN A 751 -31.11 -14.50 -31.25
N GLU A 752 -32.18 -15.16 -30.80
CA GLU A 752 -33.53 -14.60 -30.78
C GLU A 752 -33.61 -13.33 -29.94
N ILE A 753 -32.99 -13.30 -28.75
CA ILE A 753 -33.06 -12.11 -27.90
C ILE A 753 -32.33 -10.92 -28.53
N PHE A 754 -31.19 -11.12 -29.19
CA PHE A 754 -30.46 -10.02 -29.86
C PHE A 754 -31.27 -9.50 -31.05
N ASP A 755 -31.75 -10.39 -31.91
CA ASP A 755 -32.48 -9.97 -33.10
C ASP A 755 -33.88 -9.42 -32.77
N SER A 756 -34.45 -9.74 -31.60
CA SER A 756 -35.69 -9.11 -31.09
C SER A 756 -35.51 -7.65 -30.66
N ILE A 757 -34.27 -7.21 -30.39
CA ILE A 757 -33.94 -5.82 -30.05
C ILE A 757 -33.75 -5.03 -31.33
N GLN A 758 -32.94 -5.54 -32.24
CA GLN A 758 -32.74 -4.97 -33.57
C GLN A 758 -32.45 -6.11 -34.56
N PRO A 759 -33.10 -6.15 -35.74
CA PRO A 759 -32.79 -7.14 -36.76
C PRO A 759 -31.29 -7.14 -37.11
N LYS A 760 -30.70 -8.33 -37.22
CA LYS A 760 -29.27 -8.53 -37.55
C LYS A 760 -28.29 -8.19 -36.45
N MET A 761 -28.77 -7.88 -35.24
CA MET A 761 -27.91 -7.52 -34.12
C MET A 761 -27.04 -8.69 -33.67
N PHE A 762 -27.52 -9.94 -33.80
CA PHE A 762 -26.72 -11.12 -33.51
C PHE A 762 -25.44 -11.17 -34.35
N GLY A 763 -25.57 -11.07 -35.67
CA GLY A 763 -24.42 -11.04 -36.58
C GLY A 763 -23.49 -9.85 -36.31
N MET A 764 -24.04 -8.67 -36.01
CA MET A 764 -23.24 -7.48 -35.69
C MET A 764 -22.38 -7.65 -34.43
N VAL A 765 -22.92 -8.25 -33.36
CA VAL A 765 -22.17 -8.49 -32.12
C VAL A 765 -21.07 -9.51 -32.34
N LEU A 766 -21.33 -10.58 -33.09
CA LEU A 766 -20.29 -11.56 -33.43
C LEU A 766 -19.16 -10.92 -34.24
N GLU A 767 -19.49 -10.17 -35.29
CA GLU A 767 -18.52 -9.57 -36.21
C GLU A 767 -17.68 -8.46 -35.56
N LYS A 768 -18.31 -7.57 -34.79
CA LYS A 768 -17.65 -6.37 -34.26
C LYS A 768 -17.08 -6.52 -32.85
N ILE A 769 -17.40 -7.60 -32.14
CA ILE A 769 -17.03 -7.77 -30.73
C ILE A 769 -16.45 -9.15 -30.48
N VAL A 770 -17.23 -10.21 -30.66
CA VAL A 770 -16.78 -11.56 -30.25
C VAL A 770 -15.54 -11.99 -31.04
N ILE A 771 -15.59 -11.91 -32.38
CA ILE A 771 -14.45 -12.30 -33.23
C ILE A 771 -13.18 -11.49 -32.94
N PRO A 772 -13.20 -10.13 -32.91
CA PRO A 772 -11.99 -9.35 -32.69
C PRO A 772 -11.49 -9.34 -31.23
N GLU A 773 -12.35 -9.52 -30.23
CA GLU A 773 -11.99 -9.24 -28.83
C GLU A 773 -11.85 -10.50 -27.96
N VAL A 774 -12.30 -11.69 -28.39
CA VAL A 774 -12.30 -12.89 -27.54
C VAL A 774 -10.92 -13.28 -27.02
N GLN A 775 -9.84 -12.96 -27.75
CA GLN A 775 -8.46 -13.19 -27.31
C GLN A 775 -8.08 -12.43 -26.04
N LYS A 776 -8.78 -11.34 -25.74
CA LYS A 776 -8.55 -10.54 -24.53
C LYS A 776 -9.14 -11.16 -23.27
N VAL A 777 -9.93 -12.23 -23.38
CA VAL A 777 -10.45 -12.94 -22.21
C VAL A 777 -9.30 -13.68 -21.53
N SER A 778 -8.92 -13.21 -20.34
CA SER A 778 -7.98 -13.85 -19.42
C SER A 778 -8.73 -14.65 -18.36
N GLY A 779 -8.07 -15.63 -17.74
CA GLY A 779 -8.63 -16.49 -16.70
C GLY A 779 -9.11 -17.85 -17.20
N PRO A 780 -8.84 -18.95 -16.46
CA PRO A 780 -9.16 -20.31 -16.90
C PRO A 780 -10.66 -20.55 -16.99
N VAL A 781 -11.44 -20.03 -16.03
CA VAL A 781 -12.90 -20.20 -15.99
C VAL A 781 -13.57 -19.35 -17.07
N GLU A 782 -13.18 -18.09 -17.22
CA GLU A 782 -13.73 -17.16 -18.22
C GLU A 782 -13.48 -17.67 -19.64
N LYS A 783 -12.26 -18.16 -19.91
CA LYS A 783 -11.93 -18.80 -21.19
C LYS A 783 -12.78 -20.05 -21.44
N LYS A 784 -12.98 -20.88 -20.42
CA LYS A 784 -13.84 -22.06 -20.51
C LYS A 784 -15.29 -21.68 -20.83
N ILE A 785 -15.84 -20.66 -20.17
CA ILE A 785 -17.20 -20.14 -20.44
C ILE A 785 -17.33 -19.69 -21.89
N CYS A 786 -16.41 -18.84 -22.35
CA CYS A 786 -16.39 -18.35 -23.73
C CYS A 786 -16.25 -19.50 -24.74
N ALA A 787 -15.36 -20.46 -24.47
CA ALA A 787 -15.12 -21.59 -25.37
C ALA A 787 -16.37 -22.47 -25.55
N VAL A 788 -17.05 -22.81 -24.45
CA VAL A 788 -18.27 -23.63 -24.49
C VAL A 788 -19.42 -22.85 -25.12
N GLY A 789 -19.58 -21.56 -24.79
CA GLY A 789 -20.60 -20.69 -25.38
C GLY A 789 -20.46 -20.55 -26.89
N ILE A 790 -19.24 -20.25 -27.38
CA ILE A 790 -18.96 -20.12 -28.81
C ILE A 790 -19.13 -21.47 -29.53
N THR A 791 -18.72 -22.58 -28.91
CA THR A 791 -18.95 -23.92 -29.46
C THR A 791 -20.45 -24.15 -29.70
N LYS A 792 -21.29 -23.84 -28.71
CA LYS A 792 -22.76 -23.95 -28.87
C LYS A 792 -23.29 -23.01 -29.94
N ILE A 793 -22.77 -21.79 -30.07
CA ILE A 793 -23.16 -20.86 -31.15
C ILE A 793 -22.84 -21.47 -32.52
N LEU A 794 -21.66 -22.07 -32.68
CA LEU A 794 -21.23 -22.69 -33.94
C LEU A 794 -22.04 -23.94 -34.30
N THR A 795 -22.48 -24.72 -33.30
CA THR A 795 -23.03 -26.07 -33.53
C THR A 795 -24.50 -26.25 -33.20
N GLU A 796 -25.10 -25.35 -32.43
CA GLU A 796 -26.49 -25.46 -31.94
C GLU A 796 -27.36 -24.26 -32.37
N CYS A 797 -26.84 -23.33 -33.18
CA CYS A 797 -27.59 -22.19 -33.73
C CYS A 797 -27.81 -22.36 -35.24
N PRO A 798 -29.00 -22.80 -35.70
CA PRO A 798 -29.28 -22.99 -37.13
C PRO A 798 -29.08 -21.72 -37.96
N ALA A 799 -29.31 -20.54 -37.36
CA ALA A 799 -29.09 -19.26 -38.03
C ALA A 799 -27.63 -19.08 -38.51
N MET A 800 -26.65 -19.70 -37.84
CA MET A 800 -25.24 -19.65 -38.24
C MET A 800 -24.92 -20.48 -39.49
N ILE A 801 -25.85 -21.30 -39.98
CA ILE A 801 -25.64 -22.22 -41.11
C ILE A 801 -26.58 -21.91 -42.27
N ASP A 802 -27.83 -21.53 -41.98
CA ASP A 802 -28.91 -21.42 -42.97
C ASP A 802 -29.28 -19.97 -43.31
N THR A 803 -28.54 -18.98 -42.80
CA THR A 803 -28.83 -17.56 -43.04
C THR A 803 -27.61 -16.78 -43.51
N GLU A 804 -27.77 -15.45 -43.61
CA GLU A 804 -26.67 -14.53 -43.93
C GLU A 804 -25.52 -14.53 -42.89
N TYR A 805 -25.71 -15.12 -41.71
CA TYR A 805 -24.65 -15.27 -40.70
C TYR A 805 -23.64 -16.37 -41.02
N THR A 806 -23.91 -17.22 -42.02
CA THR A 806 -22.99 -18.30 -42.45
C THR A 806 -21.58 -17.80 -42.76
N LYS A 807 -21.46 -16.58 -43.27
CA LYS A 807 -20.17 -15.91 -43.54
C LYS A 807 -19.32 -15.67 -42.28
N LEU A 808 -19.93 -15.62 -41.10
CA LEU A 808 -19.27 -15.40 -39.80
C LEU A 808 -18.86 -16.71 -39.12
N TRP A 809 -19.33 -17.86 -39.61
CA TRP A 809 -19.07 -19.16 -38.99
C TRP A 809 -17.57 -19.49 -38.96
N THR A 810 -16.89 -19.40 -40.10
CA THR A 810 -15.44 -19.71 -40.18
C THR A 810 -14.57 -18.73 -39.39
N PRO A 811 -14.77 -17.39 -39.50
CA PRO A 811 -14.05 -16.44 -38.64
C PRO A 811 -14.26 -16.67 -37.14
N LEU A 812 -15.48 -17.04 -36.71
CA LEU A 812 -15.77 -17.33 -35.31
C LEU A 812 -15.08 -18.61 -34.83
N LEU A 813 -15.06 -19.67 -35.65
CA LEU A 813 -14.29 -20.88 -35.35
C LEU A 813 -12.79 -20.58 -35.24
N GLN A 814 -12.24 -19.75 -36.14
CA GLN A 814 -10.84 -19.34 -36.08
C GLN A 814 -10.53 -18.57 -34.79
N ALA A 815 -11.41 -17.66 -34.37
CA ALA A 815 -11.26 -16.92 -33.13
C ALA A 815 -11.32 -17.84 -31.89
N LEU A 816 -12.17 -18.86 -31.91
CA LEU A 816 -12.23 -19.90 -30.86
C LEU A 816 -10.94 -20.74 -30.81
N ILE A 817 -10.39 -21.13 -31.95
CA ILE A 817 -9.11 -21.85 -32.01
C ILE A 817 -7.98 -20.95 -31.50
N GLY A 818 -7.99 -19.66 -31.85
CA GLY A 818 -7.06 -18.69 -31.27
C GLY A 818 -7.11 -18.69 -29.75
N LEU A 819 -8.30 -18.75 -29.14
CA LEU A 819 -8.48 -18.71 -27.68
C LEU A 819 -7.81 -19.91 -26.98
N PHE A 820 -7.63 -21.00 -27.71
CA PHE A 820 -7.04 -22.24 -27.22
C PHE A 820 -5.53 -22.32 -27.38
N GLU A 821 -4.97 -21.66 -28.40
CA GLU A 821 -3.60 -21.91 -28.89
C GLU A 821 -2.71 -20.68 -28.88
N LEU A 822 -3.28 -19.48 -29.00
CA LEU A 822 -2.51 -18.25 -28.94
C LEU A 822 -2.22 -17.86 -27.48
N PRO A 823 -1.05 -17.25 -27.21
CA PRO A 823 -0.77 -16.68 -25.90
C PRO A 823 -1.79 -15.60 -25.55
N GLU A 824 -1.94 -15.35 -24.24
CA GLU A 824 -2.81 -14.28 -23.75
C GLU A 824 -2.34 -12.92 -24.29
N ASP A 825 -3.30 -12.08 -24.67
CA ASP A 825 -3.02 -10.70 -25.04
C ASP A 825 -2.74 -9.89 -23.76
N ASP A 826 -1.47 -9.89 -23.34
CA ASP A 826 -0.94 -9.21 -22.15
C ASP A 826 -0.76 -7.70 -22.34
N SER A 827 -1.28 -7.11 -23.43
CA SER A 827 -1.15 -5.67 -23.70
C SER A 827 -1.83 -4.78 -22.66
N ILE A 828 -2.58 -5.36 -21.72
CA ILE A 828 -3.31 -4.68 -20.65
C ILE A 828 -3.03 -5.42 -19.34
N PRO A 829 -2.38 -4.80 -18.35
CA PRO A 829 -2.16 -5.41 -17.05
C PRO A 829 -3.49 -5.88 -16.46
N ASP A 830 -3.50 -7.08 -15.86
CA ASP A 830 -4.58 -7.44 -14.95
C ASP A 830 -4.52 -6.43 -13.79
N ASP A 831 -5.46 -5.48 -13.79
CA ASP A 831 -5.78 -4.65 -12.62
C ASP A 831 -6.39 -5.57 -11.54
N GLU A 832 -5.65 -6.56 -11.06
CA GLU A 832 -5.85 -7.06 -9.71
C GLU A 832 -5.51 -5.88 -8.80
N HIS A 833 -6.53 -5.09 -8.50
CA HIS A 833 -6.52 -4.04 -7.50
C HIS A 833 -6.27 -4.67 -6.12
N PHE A 834 -5.04 -5.13 -5.89
CA PHE A 834 -4.44 -5.11 -4.57
C PHE A 834 -4.24 -3.64 -4.23
N ILE A 835 -5.31 -3.00 -3.77
CA ILE A 835 -5.16 -1.82 -2.93
C ILE A 835 -4.54 -2.37 -1.66
N ASP A 836 -3.21 -2.45 -1.62
CA ASP A 836 -2.49 -2.40 -0.37
C ASP A 836 -3.08 -1.22 0.42
N ILE A 837 -3.24 -1.39 1.73
CA ILE A 837 -3.61 -0.28 2.60
C ILE A 837 -2.46 0.72 2.48
N GLU A 838 -2.53 1.64 1.52
CA GLU A 838 -1.58 2.75 1.42
C GLU A 838 -1.69 3.49 2.74
N ASP A 839 -0.53 3.75 3.37
CA ASP A 839 -0.35 4.64 4.54
C ASP A 839 -0.69 6.09 4.14
N THR A 840 -1.91 6.30 3.66
CA THR A 840 -2.45 7.61 3.35
C THR A 840 -2.82 8.24 4.69
N PRO A 841 -2.35 9.45 5.01
CA PRO A 841 -2.71 10.11 6.26
C PRO A 841 -4.22 10.35 6.32
N GLY A 842 -4.94 9.52 7.08
CA GLY A 842 -6.39 9.59 7.29
C GLY A 842 -7.08 8.24 7.05
N TYR A 843 -8.04 7.89 7.91
CA TYR A 843 -8.90 6.73 7.74
C TYR A 843 -9.82 6.95 6.53
N GLN A 844 -9.34 6.69 5.32
CA GLN A 844 -10.20 6.70 4.14
C GLN A 844 -11.06 5.42 4.14
N THR A 845 -12.35 5.57 3.82
CA THR A 845 -13.30 4.47 3.60
C THR A 845 -13.02 3.75 2.28
N ALA A 846 -11.77 3.31 2.09
CA ALA A 846 -11.33 2.47 0.99
C ALA A 846 -11.71 1.01 1.26
N PHE A 847 -11.96 0.24 0.20
CA PHE A 847 -12.19 -1.20 0.32
C PHE A 847 -10.89 -1.90 0.67
N SER A 848 -10.89 -2.67 1.76
CA SER A 848 -9.79 -3.57 2.13
C SER A 848 -10.30 -5.01 2.12
N GLN A 849 -9.73 -5.84 1.25
CA GLN A 849 -10.12 -7.23 1.11
C GLN A 849 -9.59 -8.07 2.27
N LEU A 850 -10.47 -8.85 2.89
CA LEU A 850 -10.09 -9.87 3.86
C LEU A 850 -9.62 -11.12 3.09
N ALA A 851 -8.34 -11.46 3.21
CA ALA A 851 -7.73 -12.63 2.62
C ALA A 851 -8.43 -13.93 3.07
N PHE A 852 -8.79 -14.01 4.35
CA PHE A 852 -9.49 -15.20 4.87
C PHE A 852 -10.98 -15.17 4.59
N ALA A 853 -11.55 -14.04 4.17
CA ALA A 853 -12.89 -14.03 3.63
C ALA A 853 -12.93 -14.37 2.14
N GLY A 854 -11.83 -14.40 1.36
CA GLY A 854 -11.87 -14.49 -0.10
C GLY A 854 -12.82 -15.55 -0.73
N LYS A 855 -13.44 -15.20 -1.86
CA LYS A 855 -14.38 -16.06 -2.62
C LYS A 855 -13.63 -17.24 -3.25
N LYS A 856 -14.22 -18.44 -3.23
CA LYS A 856 -13.71 -19.57 -4.02
C LYS A 856 -13.99 -19.32 -5.51
N GLU A 857 -13.03 -19.67 -6.36
CA GLU A 857 -13.24 -19.67 -7.80
C GLU A 857 -14.37 -20.67 -8.12
N HIS A 858 -15.42 -20.19 -8.79
CA HIS A 858 -16.62 -20.96 -9.11
C HIS A 858 -16.72 -21.12 -10.62
N ASP A 859 -16.73 -22.38 -11.07
CA ASP A 859 -16.91 -22.72 -12.48
C ASP A 859 -18.39 -23.07 -12.73
N PRO A 860 -19.16 -22.21 -13.43
CA PRO A 860 -20.59 -22.43 -13.67
C PRO A 860 -20.88 -23.58 -14.66
N ILE A 861 -19.84 -24.10 -15.33
CA ILE A 861 -19.91 -25.26 -16.23
C ILE A 861 -19.52 -26.54 -15.47
N GLY A 862 -18.64 -26.42 -14.48
CA GLY A 862 -18.14 -27.53 -13.67
C GLY A 862 -17.43 -28.62 -14.47
N ASP A 863 -17.33 -29.82 -13.90
CA ASP A 863 -16.61 -30.96 -14.50
C ASP A 863 -17.33 -31.60 -15.70
N VAL A 864 -18.54 -31.12 -16.05
CA VAL A 864 -19.30 -31.58 -17.22
C VAL A 864 -18.48 -31.42 -18.51
N VAL A 865 -17.65 -30.37 -18.57
CA VAL A 865 -16.72 -30.13 -19.67
C VAL A 865 -15.30 -30.04 -19.11
N SER A 866 -14.58 -31.16 -19.08
CA SER A 866 -13.18 -31.18 -18.62
C SER A 866 -12.21 -30.57 -19.64
N ASN A 867 -12.48 -30.73 -20.94
CA ASN A 867 -11.65 -30.19 -22.00
C ASN A 867 -12.51 -29.52 -23.10
N PRO A 868 -12.54 -28.17 -23.17
CA PRO A 868 -13.29 -27.44 -24.20
C PRO A 868 -12.89 -27.77 -25.64
N LYS A 869 -11.64 -28.16 -25.89
CA LYS A 869 -11.15 -28.54 -27.24
C LYS A 869 -11.81 -29.84 -27.70
N ILE A 870 -11.95 -30.81 -26.79
CA ILE A 870 -12.64 -32.09 -27.06
C ILE A 870 -14.13 -31.85 -27.27
N LEU A 871 -14.75 -30.98 -26.47
CA LEU A 871 -16.17 -30.62 -26.66
C LEU A 871 -16.40 -30.04 -28.07
N LEU A 872 -15.55 -29.10 -28.50
CA LEU A 872 -15.64 -28.53 -29.85
C LEU A 872 -15.60 -29.61 -30.93
N ALA A 873 -14.62 -30.53 -30.85
CA ALA A 873 -14.49 -31.62 -31.82
C ALA A 873 -15.73 -32.52 -31.87
N GLN A 874 -16.26 -32.92 -30.70
CA GLN A 874 -17.45 -33.76 -30.61
C GLN A 874 -18.71 -33.06 -31.12
N SER A 875 -18.87 -31.77 -30.81
CA SER A 875 -20.01 -30.97 -31.27
C SER A 875 -19.96 -30.72 -32.79
N LEU A 876 -18.78 -30.48 -33.35
CA LEU A 876 -18.60 -30.36 -34.80
C LEU A 876 -18.86 -31.68 -35.52
N HIS A 877 -18.45 -32.82 -34.94
CA HIS A 877 -18.79 -34.13 -35.47
C HIS A 877 -20.30 -34.33 -35.54
N LYS A 878 -21.02 -34.10 -34.43
CA LYS A 878 -22.49 -34.17 -34.38
C LYS A 878 -23.14 -33.28 -35.45
N LEU A 879 -22.66 -32.04 -35.59
CA LEU A 879 -23.16 -31.13 -36.62
C LEU A 879 -22.91 -31.66 -38.04
N SER A 880 -21.70 -32.15 -38.32
CA SER A 880 -21.35 -32.71 -39.64
C SER A 880 -22.21 -33.92 -39.99
N THR A 881 -22.52 -34.79 -39.02
CA THR A 881 -23.44 -35.92 -39.24
C THR A 881 -24.87 -35.48 -39.51
N ALA A 882 -25.32 -34.36 -38.92
CA ALA A 882 -26.65 -33.80 -39.15
C ALA A 882 -26.75 -33.07 -40.51
N CYS A 883 -25.64 -32.55 -41.03
CA CYS A 883 -25.56 -31.87 -42.33
C CYS A 883 -24.34 -32.33 -43.14
N PRO A 884 -24.35 -33.57 -43.68
CA PRO A 884 -23.19 -34.17 -44.34
C PRO A 884 -22.60 -33.30 -45.46
N GLY A 885 -21.28 -33.17 -45.50
CA GLY A 885 -20.55 -32.39 -46.52
C GLY A 885 -20.58 -30.87 -46.35
N ARG A 886 -21.49 -30.31 -45.52
CA ARG A 886 -21.61 -28.86 -45.33
C ARG A 886 -20.54 -28.29 -44.40
N VAL A 887 -20.24 -28.94 -43.27
CA VAL A 887 -19.17 -28.50 -42.36
C VAL A 887 -17.79 -28.60 -43.02
N PRO A 888 -17.40 -29.73 -43.69
CA PRO A 888 -16.13 -29.82 -44.40
C PRO A 888 -15.94 -28.76 -45.50
N SER A 889 -17.00 -28.47 -46.28
CA SER A 889 -16.93 -27.44 -47.33
C SER A 889 -16.70 -26.04 -46.76
N MET A 890 -17.38 -25.67 -45.67
CA MET A 890 -17.18 -24.39 -44.98
C MET A 890 -15.73 -24.22 -44.48
N LEU A 891 -15.15 -25.28 -43.90
CA LEU A 891 -13.76 -25.30 -43.43
C LEU A 891 -12.77 -25.10 -44.58
N SER A 892 -12.95 -25.81 -45.70
CA SER A 892 -12.03 -25.78 -46.85
C SER A 892 -11.96 -24.42 -47.57
N THR A 893 -12.99 -23.58 -47.43
CA THR A 893 -13.13 -22.36 -48.22
C THR A 893 -12.46 -21.14 -47.56
N SER A 894 -12.27 -21.15 -46.23
CA SER A 894 -11.99 -19.90 -45.49
C SER A 894 -11.23 -20.01 -44.16
N LEU A 895 -10.93 -21.23 -43.66
CA LEU A 895 -10.13 -21.39 -42.44
C LEU A 895 -8.64 -21.35 -42.78
N ASN A 896 -7.83 -20.62 -42.01
CA ASN A 896 -6.39 -20.61 -42.24
C ASN A 896 -5.75 -22.00 -42.00
N ALA A 897 -4.59 -22.27 -42.63
CA ALA A 897 -3.97 -23.58 -42.61
C ALA A 897 -3.55 -24.03 -41.19
N GLU A 898 -3.11 -23.07 -40.36
CA GLU A 898 -2.64 -23.32 -39.00
C GLU A 898 -3.80 -23.73 -38.07
N ALA A 899 -4.93 -23.00 -38.09
CA ALA A 899 -6.11 -23.38 -37.32
C ALA A 899 -6.68 -24.72 -37.77
N LEU A 900 -6.60 -25.03 -39.07
CA LEU A 900 -7.02 -26.33 -39.61
C LEU A 900 -6.16 -27.48 -39.05
N GLN A 901 -4.86 -27.28 -38.87
CA GLN A 901 -3.96 -28.25 -38.26
C GLN A 901 -4.29 -28.49 -36.78
N TYR A 902 -4.53 -27.43 -36.00
CA TYR A 902 -4.97 -27.57 -34.60
C TYR A 902 -6.31 -28.31 -34.50
N LEU A 903 -7.29 -27.95 -35.36
CA LEU A 903 -8.59 -28.60 -35.38
C LEU A 903 -8.50 -30.10 -35.69
N GLN A 904 -7.62 -30.51 -36.62
CA GLN A 904 -7.35 -31.92 -36.88
C GLN A 904 -6.80 -32.63 -35.65
N GLY A 905 -5.91 -31.99 -34.90
CA GLY A 905 -5.42 -32.50 -33.62
C GLY A 905 -6.55 -32.73 -32.60
N TYR A 906 -7.50 -31.81 -32.50
CA TYR A 906 -8.64 -31.96 -31.59
C TYR A 906 -9.57 -33.12 -32.01
N LEU A 907 -9.86 -33.25 -33.31
CA LEU A 907 -10.69 -34.33 -33.86
C LEU A 907 -10.05 -35.71 -33.60
N GLN A 908 -8.73 -35.82 -33.78
CA GLN A 908 -7.97 -37.03 -33.46
C GLN A 908 -8.01 -37.34 -31.96
N ALA A 909 -7.75 -36.35 -31.10
CA ALA A 909 -7.81 -36.51 -29.65
C ALA A 909 -9.21 -36.93 -29.16
N ALA A 910 -10.27 -36.44 -29.82
CA ALA A 910 -11.65 -36.80 -29.55
C ALA A 910 -12.12 -38.09 -30.24
N SER A 911 -11.29 -38.72 -31.08
CA SER A 911 -11.62 -39.93 -31.86
C SER A 911 -12.86 -39.78 -32.75
N VAL A 912 -13.01 -38.63 -33.41
CA VAL A 912 -14.14 -38.32 -34.30
C VAL A 912 -13.68 -37.82 -35.67
N GLN A 913 -14.53 -37.91 -36.69
CA GLN A 913 -14.27 -37.43 -38.04
C GLN A 913 -15.44 -36.60 -38.57
N LEU A 914 -15.16 -35.56 -39.36
CA LEU A 914 -16.22 -34.76 -39.97
C LEU A 914 -16.72 -35.47 -41.25
N VAL A 915 -18.05 -35.63 -41.36
CA VAL A 915 -18.72 -36.38 -42.44
C VAL A 915 -19.38 -35.46 -43.47
#